data_AF-A0A968NTG0-F1
#
_entry.id   AF-A0A968NTG0-F1
#
_cell.length_a   1.000
_cell.length_b   1.000
_cell.length_c   1.000
_cell.angle_alpha   90.00
_cell.angle_beta   90.00
_cell.angle_gamma   90.00
#
_symmetry.space_group_name_H-M   'P 1'
#
loop_
_entity.id
_entity.type
_entity.pdbx_description
1 polymer ?
#
loop_
_entity_poly.entity_id
_entity_poly.type
_entity_poly.pdbx_seq_one_letter_code
_entity_poly.pdbx_strand_id
1 'polypeptide(L)'
;MGYDIALKLFGKLPVIYSSTNFHAVAYRWKCEINENTKIPAFLSQIPRAIGWQRQFKRENPKTGKVRYELAKVKPDSWLGKNYLYLQFGWLFIGLCGRILFFNADRLVLAGWLLFTIGAAIAVGYFYGGKSWCQYFCPMAPVQKIYSEPGGLFSNKAHMNDSTITQSMCRTVLPDGKEQSACVACQNPCIDIDSERSYWDGLKQPEESFLYYGYVGLVIGYFVYYYLYAGSWSYYFSGAWARQPDQLASLFDPGFYLFGQPINVPKIVAVPLTLGAFTAIAYWLGRRLEKRLKADTHRRKLNLSPEVIRHRIFTVCTFFIFNFFFIFGGRPLIQLLPLWIQYTYELGLVLLSTLWAYKTWRRSPDLYSRESLASRFRKQLEKLQLDVPQFLEGRSIGDLNTHEVYVLAKVLPGFTKEKRHQAYKGVVREALEEGYVNYSSSLGVLQQMRQELGITDDEHRQVLEELGVEDPELLNPDRQRNLENQIRLNGYRRSLERLVSLQQRQPDVNQFIQQDSSEISNLRRQYSITPQEEAWILSGLSPEAAIVRRTEFLIAQLPGLIASYRALNQPILREHRAVLTLLCESIHHKTELIVRSILEALVMLKNDPTAIDLARAFGQLHSAVLVELLEAEDWRDRLHPEVLQPLTQINEQPAACSVEAAPAEILVHLQALLQDQNPLIQAGGLFVIAQLDPAESKAIAVNFRHESIAPLVQQTAQLIGSLDAHPPLTAFPKLEKVVYLFNSDFFHRLHSETLMALSDRATIRSYKAGEMITEAGDTCRELLLLVEGDAKIYFHLDNQEKRVENLRPGQTLDELEVLAHSESRNTIVADSESTRILALPVDTFDDLLDADRDFARRVLEMESRQLQRFIRSLQPV
;
A
#
# COMPACT_ATOMS: atom_id res chain seq x y z
N MET A 1 -56.69 -11.48 -4.26
CA MET A 1 -55.73 -10.83 -3.32
C MET A 1 -54.67 -9.99 -4.03
N GLY A 2 -53.79 -10.55 -4.88
CA GLY A 2 -52.80 -9.75 -5.63
C GLY A 2 -53.40 -8.77 -6.65
N TYR A 3 -54.46 -9.20 -7.36
CA TYR A 3 -55.19 -8.35 -8.31
C TYR A 3 -55.94 -7.19 -7.63
N ASP A 4 -56.57 -7.45 -6.48
CA ASP A 4 -57.31 -6.43 -5.71
C ASP A 4 -56.38 -5.39 -5.07
N ILE A 5 -55.16 -5.82 -4.69
CA ILE A 5 -54.10 -4.91 -4.21
C ILE A 5 -53.58 -4.06 -5.38
N ALA A 6 -53.39 -4.64 -6.58
CA ALA A 6 -52.99 -3.89 -7.77
C ALA A 6 -54.02 -2.82 -8.17
N LEU A 7 -55.32 -3.14 -8.09
CA LEU A 7 -56.42 -2.18 -8.33
C LEU A 7 -56.46 -1.06 -7.29
N LYS A 8 -56.17 -1.36 -6.01
CA LYS A 8 -56.10 -0.35 -4.94
C LYS A 8 -54.87 0.57 -5.04
N LEU A 9 -53.79 0.11 -5.67
CA LEU A 9 -52.55 0.86 -5.89
C LEU A 9 -52.53 1.64 -7.22
N PHE A 10 -53.42 1.30 -8.16
CA PHE A 10 -53.61 2.02 -9.42
C PHE A 10 -54.04 3.46 -9.14
N GLY A 11 -53.22 4.44 -9.57
CA GLY A 11 -53.42 5.86 -9.25
C GLY A 11 -52.84 6.34 -7.90
N LYS A 12 -52.28 5.44 -7.07
CA LYS A 12 -51.74 5.77 -5.72
C LYS A 12 -50.21 5.62 -5.58
N LEU A 13 -49.53 5.07 -6.59
CA LEU A 13 -48.06 5.11 -6.71
C LEU A 13 -47.58 6.53 -7.08
N PRO A 14 -46.34 6.92 -6.72
CA PRO A 14 -45.92 8.32 -6.64
C PRO A 14 -46.24 9.08 -7.92
N VAL A 15 -46.83 10.27 -7.74
CA VAL A 15 -47.50 11.20 -8.67
C VAL A 15 -46.96 11.26 -10.10
N ILE A 16 -45.68 10.95 -10.30
CA ILE A 16 -45.01 10.95 -11.58
C ILE A 16 -45.45 9.75 -12.45
N TYR A 17 -45.57 8.53 -11.93
CA TYR A 17 -45.78 7.31 -12.75
C TYR A 17 -47.23 6.89 -12.96
N SER A 18 -48.16 7.44 -12.18
CA SER A 18 -49.56 6.99 -12.13
C SER A 18 -50.55 8.00 -12.72
N SER A 19 -50.10 9.21 -13.04
CA SER A 19 -50.94 10.26 -13.61
C SER A 19 -50.88 10.25 -15.14
N THR A 20 -52.05 10.21 -15.79
CA THR A 20 -52.17 10.43 -17.24
C THR A 20 -51.69 11.83 -17.65
N ASN A 21 -51.83 12.82 -16.78
CA ASN A 21 -51.39 14.20 -17.02
C ASN A 21 -49.86 14.35 -16.97
N PHE A 22 -49.17 13.51 -16.18
CA PHE A 22 -47.71 13.52 -16.07
C PHE A 22 -47.05 12.35 -16.78
N HIS A 23 -47.79 11.55 -17.56
CA HIS A 23 -47.26 10.38 -18.26
C HIS A 23 -46.07 10.70 -19.17
N ALA A 24 -46.12 11.82 -19.90
CA ALA A 24 -45.00 12.28 -20.73
C ALA A 24 -43.75 12.63 -19.88
N VAL A 25 -43.96 13.19 -18.69
CA VAL A 25 -42.90 13.52 -17.72
C VAL A 25 -42.34 12.23 -17.11
N ALA A 26 -43.19 11.28 -16.73
CA ALA A 26 -42.82 9.96 -16.20
C ALA A 26 -41.99 9.15 -17.19
N TYR A 27 -42.45 9.09 -18.44
CA TYR A 27 -41.79 8.36 -19.51
C TYR A 27 -40.43 8.99 -19.81
N ARG A 28 -40.37 10.33 -19.85
CA ARG A 28 -39.12 11.06 -20.06
C ARG A 28 -38.16 10.92 -18.89
N TRP A 29 -38.63 10.95 -17.64
CA TRP A 29 -37.79 10.73 -16.45
C TRP A 29 -37.27 9.29 -16.41
N LYS A 30 -38.11 8.31 -16.76
CA LYS A 30 -37.72 6.90 -16.89
C LYS A 30 -36.65 6.72 -17.98
N CYS A 31 -36.88 7.25 -19.19
CA CYS A 31 -35.96 7.11 -20.30
C CYS A 31 -34.66 7.92 -20.10
N GLU A 32 -34.75 9.20 -19.72
CA GLU A 32 -33.59 10.10 -19.63
C GLU A 32 -32.69 9.83 -18.41
N ILE A 33 -33.22 9.36 -17.27
CA ILE A 33 -32.46 9.19 -16.03
C ILE A 33 -32.25 7.71 -15.66
N ASN A 34 -33.27 6.86 -15.79
CA ASN A 34 -33.19 5.48 -15.27
C ASN A 34 -32.72 4.48 -16.34
N GLU A 35 -33.19 4.62 -17.59
CA GLU A 35 -32.92 3.66 -18.67
C GLU A 35 -31.60 3.96 -19.40
N ASN A 36 -31.31 5.22 -19.73
CA ASN A 36 -30.14 5.59 -20.55
C ASN A 36 -28.78 5.23 -19.92
N THR A 37 -28.67 5.22 -18.59
CA THR A 37 -27.38 4.95 -17.91
C THR A 37 -27.30 3.54 -17.33
N LYS A 38 -28.41 2.99 -16.83
CA LYS A 38 -28.39 1.68 -16.14
C LYS A 38 -28.62 0.50 -17.07
N ILE A 39 -29.36 0.67 -18.17
CA ILE A 39 -29.62 -0.44 -19.10
C ILE A 39 -28.32 -0.92 -19.75
N PRO A 40 -27.47 -0.05 -20.36
CA PRO A 40 -26.21 -0.52 -20.95
C PRO A 40 -25.29 -1.16 -19.91
N ALA A 41 -25.23 -0.59 -18.70
CA ALA A 41 -24.46 -1.16 -17.59
C ALA A 41 -24.95 -2.57 -17.20
N PHE A 42 -26.26 -2.76 -17.07
CA PHE A 42 -26.86 -4.06 -16.77
C PHE A 42 -26.67 -5.06 -17.91
N LEU A 43 -26.97 -4.66 -19.15
CA LEU A 43 -26.87 -5.51 -20.33
C LEU A 43 -25.41 -5.89 -20.66
N SER A 44 -24.42 -5.06 -20.28
CA SER A 44 -23.00 -5.43 -20.35
C SER A 44 -22.66 -6.67 -19.51
N GLN A 45 -23.51 -7.03 -18.53
CA GLN A 45 -23.32 -8.22 -17.70
C GLN A 45 -24.01 -9.47 -18.29
N ILE A 46 -24.79 -9.37 -19.38
CA ILE A 46 -25.39 -10.54 -20.04
C ILE A 46 -24.34 -11.58 -20.45
N PRO A 47 -23.25 -11.22 -21.15
CA PRO A 47 -22.21 -12.17 -21.54
C PRO A 47 -21.65 -12.94 -20.33
N ARG A 48 -21.51 -12.27 -19.19
CA ARG A 48 -21.11 -12.89 -17.92
C ARG A 48 -22.18 -13.85 -17.40
N ALA A 49 -23.45 -13.43 -17.37
CA ALA A 49 -24.55 -14.23 -16.83
C ALA A 49 -24.78 -15.54 -17.60
N ILE A 50 -24.50 -15.57 -18.90
CA ILE A 50 -24.62 -16.76 -19.75
C ILE A 50 -23.29 -17.51 -19.96
N GLY A 51 -22.21 -17.08 -19.29
CA GLY A 51 -20.89 -17.72 -19.40
C GLY A 51 -20.16 -17.52 -20.74
N TRP A 52 -20.61 -16.56 -21.56
CA TRP A 52 -20.06 -16.26 -22.87
C TRP A 52 -19.15 -15.04 -22.81
N GLN A 53 -17.90 -15.22 -22.35
CA GLN A 53 -16.91 -14.14 -22.28
C GLN A 53 -15.61 -14.56 -22.96
N ARG A 54 -14.91 -13.59 -23.58
CA ARG A 54 -13.61 -13.81 -24.20
C ARG A 54 -12.57 -14.19 -23.16
N GLN A 55 -11.90 -15.30 -23.42
CA GLN A 55 -10.85 -15.85 -22.57
C GLN A 55 -9.57 -16.09 -23.37
N PHE A 56 -8.42 -15.89 -22.75
CA PHE A 56 -7.12 -16.22 -23.32
C PHE A 56 -6.72 -17.63 -22.90
N LYS A 57 -6.34 -18.44 -23.89
CA LYS A 57 -5.70 -19.73 -23.67
C LYS A 57 -4.25 -19.50 -23.25
N ARG A 58 -3.90 -19.81 -22.01
CA ARG A 58 -2.51 -19.87 -21.53
C ARG A 58 -2.14 -21.31 -21.24
N GLU A 59 -1.07 -21.76 -21.88
CA GLU A 59 -0.53 -23.10 -21.67
C GLU A 59 0.68 -23.00 -20.75
N ASN A 60 0.71 -23.82 -19.70
CA ASN A 60 1.88 -23.87 -18.84
C ASN A 60 2.99 -24.68 -19.56
N PRO A 61 4.13 -24.05 -19.90
CA PRO A 61 5.18 -24.71 -20.69
C PRO A 61 5.78 -25.95 -20.01
N LYS A 62 5.65 -26.09 -18.68
CA LYS A 62 6.15 -27.26 -17.93
C LYS A 62 5.13 -28.38 -17.73
N THR A 63 3.83 -28.11 -17.82
CA THR A 63 2.78 -29.11 -17.46
C THR A 63 1.79 -29.41 -18.59
N GLY A 64 1.83 -28.69 -19.71
CA GLY A 64 0.88 -28.85 -20.83
C GLY A 64 -0.58 -28.55 -20.47
N LYS A 65 -0.86 -28.11 -19.23
CA LYS A 65 -2.22 -27.79 -18.78
C LYS A 65 -2.66 -26.48 -19.41
N VAL A 66 -3.70 -26.59 -20.25
CA VAL A 66 -4.39 -25.48 -20.90
C VAL A 66 -5.30 -24.75 -19.90
N ARG A 67 -5.16 -23.42 -19.83
CA ARG A 67 -5.90 -22.56 -18.89
C ARG A 67 -6.59 -21.43 -19.63
N TYR A 68 -7.74 -21.01 -19.12
CA TYR A 68 -8.52 -19.89 -19.68
C TYR A 68 -8.58 -18.75 -18.68
N GLU A 69 -8.03 -17.59 -19.04
CA GLU A 69 -8.08 -16.36 -18.25
C GLU A 69 -9.03 -15.35 -18.90
N LEU A 70 -9.86 -14.67 -18.10
CA LEU A 70 -10.73 -13.60 -18.61
C LEU A 70 -9.92 -12.44 -19.18
N ALA A 71 -10.32 -11.96 -20.35
CA ALA A 71 -9.71 -10.78 -20.95
C ALA A 71 -10.06 -9.53 -20.11
N LYS A 72 -9.05 -8.79 -19.67
CA LYS A 72 -9.18 -7.51 -18.94
C LYS A 72 -8.46 -6.41 -19.73
N VAL A 73 -8.84 -5.16 -19.49
CA VAL A 73 -8.09 -4.00 -20.01
C VAL A 73 -6.76 -3.92 -19.28
N LYS A 74 -5.64 -3.97 -20.00
CA LYS A 74 -4.32 -3.81 -19.40
C LYS A 74 -4.10 -2.34 -19.03
N PRO A 75 -3.58 -2.01 -17.83
CA PRO A 75 -3.30 -0.62 -17.43
C PRO A 75 -2.38 0.10 -18.42
N ASP A 76 -1.38 -0.60 -18.95
CA ASP A 76 -0.41 0.00 -19.89
C ASP A 76 -0.93 0.16 -21.32
N SER A 77 -2.11 -0.38 -21.64
CA SER A 77 -2.69 -0.27 -22.98
C SER A 77 -3.14 1.16 -23.30
N TRP A 78 -3.29 1.47 -24.59
CA TRP A 78 -3.83 2.77 -25.02
C TRP A 78 -5.19 3.06 -24.38
N LEU A 79 -6.07 2.06 -24.30
CA LEU A 79 -7.38 2.19 -23.66
C LEU A 79 -7.23 2.44 -22.15
N GLY A 80 -6.36 1.71 -21.46
CA GLY A 80 -6.10 1.90 -20.02
C GLY A 80 -5.62 3.31 -19.67
N LYS A 81 -4.83 3.94 -20.54
CA LYS A 81 -4.30 5.30 -20.35
C LYS A 81 -5.25 6.42 -20.81
N ASN A 82 -6.08 6.17 -21.82
CA ASN A 82 -6.86 7.22 -22.51
C ASN A 82 -8.38 7.08 -22.38
N TYR A 83 -8.89 6.17 -21.54
CA TYR A 83 -10.33 5.90 -21.43
C TYR A 83 -11.17 7.13 -21.07
N LEU A 84 -10.65 8.06 -20.24
CA LEU A 84 -11.37 9.29 -19.89
C LEU A 84 -11.64 10.17 -21.12
N TYR A 85 -10.67 10.28 -22.04
CA TYR A 85 -10.87 11.01 -23.29
C TYR A 85 -11.86 10.30 -24.21
N LEU A 86 -11.84 8.97 -24.25
CA LEU A 86 -12.81 8.17 -25.01
C LEU A 86 -14.22 8.39 -24.46
N GLN A 87 -14.42 8.29 -23.15
CA GLN A 87 -15.71 8.50 -22.50
C GLN A 87 -16.21 9.93 -22.70
N PHE A 88 -15.34 10.93 -22.52
CA PHE A 88 -15.69 12.33 -22.73
C PHE A 88 -16.03 12.61 -24.20
N GLY A 89 -15.27 12.07 -25.15
CA GLY A 89 -15.55 12.17 -26.58
C GLY A 89 -16.88 11.51 -26.95
N TRP A 90 -17.19 10.35 -26.36
CA TRP A 90 -18.47 9.67 -26.57
C TRP A 90 -19.65 10.46 -25.98
N LEU A 91 -19.47 11.06 -24.79
CA LEU A 91 -20.44 11.99 -24.21
C LEU A 91 -20.67 13.21 -25.11
N PHE A 92 -19.58 13.80 -25.61
CA PHE A 92 -19.61 14.96 -26.51
C PHE A 92 -20.39 14.66 -27.79
N ILE A 93 -20.11 13.53 -28.44
CA ILE A 93 -20.83 13.06 -29.64
C ILE A 93 -22.31 12.83 -29.31
N GLY A 94 -22.60 12.20 -28.17
CA GLY A 94 -23.97 11.99 -27.70
C GLY A 94 -24.75 13.29 -27.50
N LEU A 95 -24.13 14.33 -26.94
CA LEU A 95 -24.75 15.65 -26.76
C LEU A 95 -24.94 16.38 -28.10
N CYS A 96 -23.97 16.33 -29.00
CA CYS A 96 -24.13 16.87 -30.36
C CYS A 96 -25.28 16.16 -31.08
N GLY A 97 -25.31 14.83 -31.01
CA GLY A 97 -26.35 14.01 -31.60
C GLY A 97 -27.74 14.27 -31.02
N ARG A 98 -27.82 14.58 -29.72
CA ARG A 98 -29.08 14.98 -29.07
C ARG A 98 -29.64 16.29 -29.63
N ILE A 99 -28.77 17.26 -29.91
CA ILE A 99 -29.16 18.55 -30.49
C ILE A 99 -29.46 18.46 -31.99
N LEU A 100 -28.85 17.52 -32.71
CA LEU A 100 -28.97 17.44 -34.18
C LEU A 100 -29.98 16.39 -34.66
N PHE A 101 -30.02 15.22 -34.03
CA PHE A 101 -30.66 14.03 -34.58
C PHE A 101 -31.68 13.38 -33.63
N PHE A 102 -31.30 13.10 -32.38
CA PHE A 102 -32.07 12.18 -31.52
C PHE A 102 -33.43 12.72 -31.09
N ASN A 103 -33.57 14.04 -30.93
CA ASN A 103 -34.85 14.65 -30.55
C ASN A 103 -35.81 14.81 -31.75
N ALA A 104 -35.29 14.72 -32.97
CA ALA A 104 -36.04 14.93 -34.21
C ALA A 104 -36.83 13.68 -34.61
N ASP A 105 -36.17 12.51 -34.55
CA ASP A 105 -36.68 11.27 -35.12
C ASP A 105 -36.52 10.08 -34.15
N ARG A 106 -37.64 9.38 -33.94
CA ARG A 106 -37.74 8.22 -33.04
C ARG A 106 -36.91 7.01 -33.51
N LEU A 107 -36.77 6.79 -34.81
CA LEU A 107 -35.99 5.69 -35.39
C LEU A 107 -34.50 5.95 -35.21
N VAL A 108 -34.06 7.21 -35.37
CA VAL A 108 -32.66 7.58 -35.14
C VAL A 108 -32.28 7.41 -33.66
N LEU A 109 -33.15 7.84 -32.74
CA LEU A 109 -32.98 7.57 -31.31
C LEU A 109 -32.95 6.06 -31.00
N ALA A 110 -33.89 5.29 -31.57
CA ALA A 110 -33.93 3.83 -31.37
C ALA A 110 -32.65 3.15 -31.88
N GLY A 111 -32.17 3.53 -33.07
CA GLY A 111 -30.92 3.03 -33.64
C GLY A 111 -29.71 3.34 -32.76
N TRP A 112 -29.61 4.58 -32.24
CA TRP A 112 -28.54 4.97 -31.32
C TRP A 112 -28.56 4.17 -30.00
N LEU A 113 -29.73 3.96 -29.42
CA LEU A 113 -29.88 3.16 -28.19
C LEU A 113 -29.53 1.69 -28.43
N LEU A 114 -30.04 1.09 -29.51
CA LEU A 114 -29.73 -0.30 -29.89
C LEU A 114 -28.24 -0.48 -30.17
N PHE A 115 -27.61 0.48 -30.86
CA PHE A 115 -26.15 0.49 -31.06
C PHE A 115 -25.40 0.54 -29.73
N THR A 116 -25.78 1.45 -28.83
CA THR A 116 -25.14 1.60 -27.52
C THR A 116 -25.29 0.33 -26.68
N ILE A 117 -26.47 -0.30 -26.71
CA ILE A 117 -26.74 -1.57 -26.05
C ILE A 117 -25.88 -2.69 -26.65
N GLY A 118 -25.84 -2.80 -27.99
CA GLY A 118 -25.01 -3.76 -28.70
C GLY A 118 -23.52 -3.60 -28.38
N ALA A 119 -23.04 -2.35 -28.33
CA ALA A 119 -21.67 -2.02 -27.93
C ALA A 119 -21.40 -2.41 -26.47
N ALA A 120 -22.34 -2.17 -25.55
CA ALA A 120 -22.21 -2.56 -24.15
C ALA A 120 -22.14 -4.08 -23.96
N ILE A 121 -22.97 -4.84 -24.68
CA ILE A 121 -22.93 -6.31 -24.71
C ILE A 121 -21.60 -6.79 -25.32
N ALA A 122 -21.16 -6.19 -26.44
CA ALA A 122 -19.88 -6.53 -27.06
C ALA A 122 -18.70 -6.28 -26.12
N VAL A 123 -18.68 -5.15 -25.41
CA VAL A 123 -17.65 -4.86 -24.39
C VAL A 123 -17.70 -5.87 -23.25
N GLY A 124 -18.89 -6.26 -22.79
CA GLY A 124 -19.05 -7.31 -21.77
C GLY A 124 -18.57 -8.70 -22.20
N TYR A 125 -18.61 -8.98 -23.51
CA TYR A 125 -18.02 -10.17 -24.11
C TYR A 125 -16.50 -10.04 -24.19
N PHE A 126 -15.97 -8.92 -24.72
CA PHE A 126 -14.53 -8.74 -24.93
C PHE A 126 -13.73 -8.52 -23.66
N TYR A 127 -14.32 -7.91 -22.64
CA TYR A 127 -13.67 -7.55 -21.38
C TYR A 127 -14.54 -7.94 -20.18
N GLY A 128 -13.93 -8.59 -19.18
CA GLY A 128 -14.60 -9.03 -17.97
C GLY A 128 -15.01 -7.88 -17.03
N GLY A 129 -15.92 -8.16 -16.09
CA GLY A 129 -16.34 -7.23 -15.05
C GLY A 129 -17.22 -6.09 -15.55
N LYS A 130 -17.17 -4.94 -14.88
CA LYS A 130 -17.89 -3.70 -15.27
C LYS A 130 -17.05 -2.82 -16.22
N SER A 131 -16.34 -3.44 -17.17
CA SER A 131 -15.44 -2.72 -18.08
C SER A 131 -16.17 -1.67 -18.94
N TRP A 132 -17.45 -1.89 -19.29
CA TRP A 132 -18.26 -0.87 -19.94
C TRP A 132 -18.36 0.41 -19.12
N CYS A 133 -18.80 0.29 -17.86
CA CYS A 133 -18.96 1.43 -16.95
C CYS A 133 -17.63 2.16 -16.73
N GLN A 134 -16.55 1.41 -16.58
CA GLN A 134 -15.26 1.94 -16.20
C GLN A 134 -14.44 2.55 -17.35
N TYR A 135 -14.56 2.02 -18.58
CA TYR A 135 -13.71 2.45 -19.71
C TYR A 135 -14.46 3.06 -20.90
N PHE A 136 -15.77 2.81 -21.07
CA PHE A 136 -16.50 3.17 -22.29
C PHE A 136 -17.74 4.03 -22.08
N CYS A 137 -18.36 3.94 -20.91
CA CYS A 137 -19.65 4.57 -20.64
C CYS A 137 -19.57 6.11 -20.78
N PRO A 138 -20.41 6.74 -21.62
CA PRO A 138 -20.42 8.20 -21.80
C PRO A 138 -20.87 8.94 -20.53
N MET A 139 -21.57 8.26 -19.62
CA MET A 139 -22.04 8.87 -18.38
C MET A 139 -21.04 8.74 -17.23
N ALA A 140 -19.95 7.96 -17.38
CA ALA A 140 -18.91 7.87 -16.36
C ALA A 140 -18.23 9.23 -16.06
N PRO A 141 -17.93 10.10 -17.03
CA PRO A 141 -17.53 11.49 -16.80
C PRO A 141 -18.47 12.26 -15.85
N VAL A 142 -19.78 12.12 -16.07
CA VAL A 142 -20.82 12.78 -15.25
C VAL A 142 -20.86 12.17 -13.86
N GLN A 143 -20.77 10.84 -13.77
CA GLN A 143 -20.73 10.11 -12.50
C GLN A 143 -19.53 10.55 -11.66
N LYS A 144 -18.32 10.64 -12.24
CA LYS A 144 -17.13 11.12 -11.53
C LYS A 144 -17.36 12.51 -10.94
N ILE A 145 -17.80 13.47 -11.77
CA ILE A 145 -17.95 14.87 -11.34
C ILE A 145 -18.98 15.04 -10.22
N TYR A 146 -20.08 14.27 -10.23
CA TYR A 146 -21.14 14.40 -9.23
C TYR A 146 -21.04 13.42 -8.06
N SER A 147 -20.25 12.36 -8.16
CA SER A 147 -20.15 11.33 -7.11
C SER A 147 -18.82 11.34 -6.36
N GLU A 148 -17.74 11.88 -6.94
CA GLU A 148 -16.43 11.97 -6.28
C GLU A 148 -16.24 13.31 -5.55
N PRO A 149 -15.51 13.36 -4.41
CA PRO A 149 -14.93 12.21 -3.69
C PRO A 149 -15.99 11.35 -2.96
N GLY A 150 -17.19 11.91 -2.73
CA GLY A 150 -18.32 11.19 -2.14
C GLY A 150 -19.60 12.03 -2.16
N GLY A 151 -20.75 11.36 -2.16
CA GLY A 151 -22.06 12.01 -2.06
C GLY A 151 -22.38 12.56 -0.67
N LEU A 152 -23.47 13.32 -0.55
CA LEU A 152 -23.91 13.87 0.74
C LEU A 152 -24.26 12.74 1.73
N PHE A 153 -24.96 11.72 1.25
CA PHE A 153 -25.44 10.56 2.02
C PHE A 153 -24.67 9.26 1.74
N SER A 154 -23.50 9.33 1.09
CA SER A 154 -22.69 8.13 0.85
C SER A 154 -21.93 7.71 2.11
N ASN A 155 -21.89 6.41 2.36
CA ASN A 155 -21.02 5.83 3.38
C ASN A 155 -19.55 5.93 2.95
N LYS A 156 -18.65 6.05 3.92
CA LYS A 156 -17.20 6.04 3.69
C LYS A 156 -16.73 4.59 3.57
N ALA A 157 -16.29 4.18 2.38
CA ALA A 157 -15.89 2.80 2.11
C ALA A 157 -14.74 2.34 3.03
N HIS A 158 -13.74 3.20 3.24
CA HIS A 158 -12.56 2.93 4.06
C HIS A 158 -12.80 2.93 5.58
N MET A 159 -14.01 3.29 6.04
CA MET A 159 -14.38 3.26 7.47
C MET A 159 -15.45 2.21 7.81
N ASN A 160 -16.04 1.57 6.81
CA ASN A 160 -17.14 0.64 7.02
C ASN A 160 -16.65 -0.80 6.87
N ASP A 161 -17.11 -1.68 7.77
CA ASP A 161 -16.79 -3.11 7.69
C ASP A 161 -17.61 -3.85 6.64
N SER A 162 -18.58 -3.16 6.02
CA SER A 162 -19.32 -3.70 4.88
C SER A 162 -18.35 -4.01 3.75
N THR A 163 -18.18 -5.30 3.46
CA THR A 163 -17.31 -5.77 2.37
C THR A 163 -17.81 -5.39 0.96
N ILE A 164 -19.00 -4.79 0.86
CA ILE A 164 -19.67 -4.46 -0.40
C ILE A 164 -20.31 -3.08 -0.27
N THR A 165 -19.93 -2.17 -1.16
CA THR A 165 -20.55 -0.85 -1.33
C THR A 165 -21.72 -0.93 -2.32
N GLN A 166 -22.60 0.08 -2.31
CA GLN A 166 -23.86 0.08 -3.09
C GLN A 166 -23.68 -0.08 -4.60
N SER A 167 -22.55 0.35 -5.17
CA SER A 167 -22.28 0.29 -6.62
C SER A 167 -21.28 -0.78 -7.02
N MET A 168 -20.76 -1.60 -6.09
CA MET A 168 -19.85 -2.71 -6.39
C MET A 168 -20.51 -3.80 -7.25
N CYS A 169 -19.70 -4.61 -7.93
CA CYS A 169 -20.15 -5.89 -8.49
C CYS A 169 -20.59 -6.81 -7.35
N ARG A 170 -21.86 -7.25 -7.35
CA ARG A 170 -22.40 -8.17 -6.34
C ARG A 170 -23.20 -9.30 -6.96
N THR A 171 -23.23 -10.44 -6.27
CA THR A 171 -24.12 -11.56 -6.53
C THR A 171 -24.95 -11.81 -5.27
N VAL A 172 -26.25 -12.03 -5.45
CA VAL A 172 -27.15 -12.39 -4.35
C VAL A 172 -27.17 -13.90 -4.25
N LEU A 173 -26.88 -14.40 -3.06
CA LEU A 173 -26.87 -15.81 -2.74
C LEU A 173 -28.31 -16.31 -2.50
N PRO A 174 -28.58 -17.63 -2.58
CA PRO A 174 -29.92 -18.19 -2.35
C PRO A 174 -30.50 -17.90 -0.96
N ASP A 175 -29.66 -17.56 0.02
CA ASP A 175 -30.05 -17.16 1.38
C ASP A 175 -30.37 -15.66 1.51
N GLY A 176 -30.35 -14.92 0.39
CA GLY A 176 -30.59 -13.48 0.36
C GLY A 176 -29.38 -12.62 0.77
N LYS A 177 -28.23 -13.21 1.13
CA LYS A 177 -27.02 -12.46 1.46
C LYS A 177 -26.30 -12.00 0.20
N GLU A 178 -25.75 -10.79 0.23
CA GLU A 178 -24.95 -10.26 -0.88
C GLU A 178 -23.48 -10.65 -0.73
N GLN A 179 -22.85 -11.05 -1.83
CA GLN A 179 -21.42 -11.33 -1.92
C GLN A 179 -20.78 -10.50 -3.04
N SER A 180 -19.52 -10.08 -2.84
CA SER A 180 -18.75 -9.38 -3.87
C SER A 180 -18.49 -10.31 -5.05
N ALA A 181 -18.82 -9.83 -6.24
CA ALA A 181 -18.57 -10.49 -7.52
C ALA A 181 -17.48 -9.73 -8.32
N CYS A 182 -16.57 -9.07 -7.60
CA CYS A 182 -15.48 -8.30 -8.19
C CYS A 182 -14.51 -9.22 -8.96
N VAL A 183 -14.08 -8.78 -10.14
CA VAL A 183 -13.06 -9.46 -10.96
C VAL A 183 -11.79 -8.63 -11.11
N ALA A 184 -11.65 -7.55 -10.34
CA ALA A 184 -10.52 -6.60 -10.43
C ALA A 184 -10.28 -6.13 -11.88
N CYS A 185 -11.29 -5.52 -12.51
CA CYS A 185 -11.21 -5.05 -13.91
C CYS A 185 -10.54 -3.67 -14.08
N GLN A 186 -10.46 -2.89 -13.02
CA GLN A 186 -9.82 -1.58 -12.97
C GLN A 186 -9.33 -1.35 -11.54
N ASN A 187 -8.17 -0.72 -11.37
CA ASN A 187 -7.62 -0.27 -10.09
C ASN A 187 -7.04 1.15 -10.28
N PRO A 188 -7.42 2.14 -9.44
CA PRO A 188 -8.48 2.06 -8.43
C PRO A 188 -9.88 2.02 -9.06
N CYS A 189 -10.83 1.40 -8.37
CA CYS A 189 -12.23 1.31 -8.84
C CYS A 189 -13.17 2.22 -8.02
N ILE A 190 -13.84 3.17 -8.69
CA ILE A 190 -14.83 4.09 -8.07
C ILE A 190 -15.96 3.34 -7.34
N ASP A 191 -16.32 2.15 -7.82
CA ASP A 191 -17.37 1.34 -7.21
C ASP A 191 -16.92 0.66 -5.92
N ILE A 192 -15.61 0.54 -5.65
CA ILE A 192 -15.09 -0.03 -4.39
C ILE A 192 -14.86 1.09 -3.38
N ASP A 193 -14.09 2.11 -3.78
CA ASP A 193 -13.81 3.28 -2.97
C ASP A 193 -13.70 4.51 -3.89
N SER A 194 -14.77 5.30 -3.95
CA SER A 194 -14.85 6.50 -4.79
C SER A 194 -13.87 7.57 -4.33
N GLU A 195 -13.58 7.63 -3.03
CA GLU A 195 -12.69 8.64 -2.48
C GLU A 195 -11.24 8.29 -2.78
N ARG A 196 -10.86 7.01 -2.68
CA ARG A 196 -9.55 6.53 -3.15
C ARG A 196 -9.36 6.80 -4.64
N SER A 197 -10.33 6.41 -5.47
CA SER A 197 -10.33 6.66 -6.93
C SER A 197 -10.06 8.13 -7.24
N TYR A 198 -10.74 9.03 -6.51
CA TYR A 198 -10.56 10.47 -6.65
C TYR A 198 -9.16 10.95 -6.28
N TRP A 199 -8.63 10.57 -5.11
CA TRP A 199 -7.32 11.03 -4.64
C TRP A 199 -6.17 10.51 -5.51
N ASP A 200 -6.23 9.24 -5.93
CA ASP A 200 -5.23 8.63 -6.83
C ASP A 200 -5.26 9.28 -8.23
N GLY A 201 -6.47 9.60 -8.73
CA GLY A 201 -6.66 10.27 -10.01
C GLY A 201 -6.29 11.76 -9.99
N LEU A 202 -6.36 12.43 -8.84
CA LEU A 202 -6.27 13.90 -8.74
C LEU A 202 -5.01 14.49 -9.39
N LYS A 203 -3.89 13.76 -9.41
CA LYS A 203 -2.62 14.20 -10.00
C LYS A 203 -2.61 14.17 -11.53
N GLN A 204 -3.44 13.32 -12.13
CA GLN A 204 -3.45 13.00 -13.55
C GLN A 204 -3.94 14.19 -14.40
N PRO A 205 -3.30 14.47 -15.56
CA PRO A 205 -3.73 15.55 -16.44
C PRO A 205 -5.11 15.33 -17.06
N GLU A 206 -5.50 14.07 -17.26
CA GLU A 206 -6.81 13.65 -17.79
C GLU A 206 -7.95 14.14 -16.89
N GLU A 207 -7.79 14.06 -15.58
CA GLU A 207 -8.78 14.56 -14.61
C GLU A 207 -8.94 16.08 -14.70
N SER A 208 -7.85 16.82 -14.92
CA SER A 208 -7.94 18.27 -15.15
C SER A 208 -8.72 18.60 -16.42
N PHE A 209 -8.53 17.80 -17.49
CA PHE A 209 -9.33 17.94 -18.70
C PHE A 209 -10.81 17.64 -18.45
N LEU A 210 -11.10 16.57 -17.73
CA LEU A 210 -12.47 16.17 -17.40
C LEU A 210 -13.21 17.27 -16.63
N TYR A 211 -12.70 17.71 -15.49
CA TYR A 211 -13.40 18.67 -14.62
C TYR A 211 -13.58 20.04 -15.28
N TYR A 212 -12.53 20.61 -15.88
CA TYR A 212 -12.64 21.92 -16.52
C TYR A 212 -13.37 21.87 -17.86
N GLY A 213 -13.12 20.82 -18.66
CA GLY A 213 -13.79 20.61 -19.94
C GLY A 213 -15.29 20.40 -19.78
N TYR A 214 -15.71 19.63 -18.78
CA TYR A 214 -17.14 19.41 -18.51
C TYR A 214 -17.90 20.68 -18.14
N VAL A 215 -17.28 21.60 -17.39
CA VAL A 215 -17.87 22.92 -17.11
C VAL A 215 -18.19 23.64 -18.42
N GLY A 216 -17.24 23.71 -19.34
CA GLY A 216 -17.44 24.30 -20.66
C GLY A 216 -18.49 23.56 -21.47
N LEU A 217 -18.45 22.22 -21.48
CA LEU A 217 -19.38 21.39 -22.23
C LEU A 217 -20.84 21.64 -21.82
N VAL A 218 -21.12 21.68 -20.52
CA VAL A 218 -22.47 21.90 -19.99
C VAL A 218 -22.94 23.35 -20.27
N ILE A 219 -22.08 24.35 -20.08
CA ILE A 219 -22.41 25.74 -20.44
C ILE A 219 -22.72 25.84 -21.93
N GLY A 220 -21.85 25.31 -22.78
CA GLY A 220 -22.00 25.32 -24.23
C GLY A 220 -23.29 24.62 -24.68
N TYR A 221 -23.64 23.49 -24.05
CA TYR A 221 -24.88 22.77 -24.32
C TYR A 221 -26.13 23.65 -24.10
N PHE A 222 -26.24 24.33 -22.96
CA PHE A 222 -27.41 25.18 -22.68
C PHE A 222 -27.39 26.50 -23.45
N VAL A 223 -26.23 27.15 -23.56
CA VAL A 223 -26.06 28.41 -24.32
C VAL A 223 -26.36 28.20 -25.80
N TYR A 224 -26.05 27.03 -26.36
CA TYR A 224 -26.36 26.76 -27.76
C TYR A 224 -27.85 26.85 -28.07
N TYR A 225 -28.76 26.52 -27.15
CA TYR A 225 -30.20 26.70 -27.38
C TYR A 225 -30.61 28.17 -27.54
N TYR A 226 -29.91 29.09 -26.86
CA TYR A 226 -30.08 30.52 -27.10
C TYR A 226 -29.51 30.90 -28.48
N LEU A 227 -28.30 30.44 -28.81
CA LEU A 227 -27.67 30.69 -30.10
C LEU A 227 -28.46 30.12 -31.29
N TYR A 228 -29.20 29.03 -31.07
CA TYR A 228 -30.03 28.35 -32.07
C TYR A 228 -31.28 29.14 -32.45
N ALA A 229 -31.84 29.96 -31.55
CA ALA A 229 -33.11 30.67 -31.78
C ALA A 229 -33.04 32.18 -31.54
N GLY A 230 -31.90 32.70 -31.08
CA GLY A 230 -31.70 34.10 -30.70
C GLY A 230 -32.46 34.55 -29.45
N SER A 231 -33.11 33.62 -28.74
CA SER A 231 -33.93 33.92 -27.56
C SER A 231 -34.04 32.72 -26.61
N TRP A 232 -34.17 33.01 -25.31
CA TRP A 232 -34.38 31.98 -24.28
C TRP A 232 -35.78 31.37 -24.28
N SER A 233 -36.75 32.03 -24.92
CA SER A 233 -38.12 31.53 -25.04
C SER A 233 -38.16 30.16 -25.74
N TYR A 234 -37.28 29.93 -26.72
CA TYR A 234 -37.16 28.63 -27.38
C TYR A 234 -36.80 27.52 -26.38
N TYR A 235 -35.79 27.74 -25.53
CA TYR A 235 -35.38 26.75 -24.54
C TYR A 235 -36.47 26.49 -23.50
N PHE A 236 -37.04 27.55 -22.92
CA PHE A 236 -38.03 27.45 -21.85
C PHE A 236 -39.39 26.94 -22.34
N SER A 237 -39.73 27.13 -23.62
CA SER A 237 -40.94 26.54 -24.21
C SER A 237 -40.90 25.01 -24.28
N GLY A 238 -39.71 24.41 -24.21
CA GLY A 238 -39.52 22.96 -24.39
C GLY A 238 -39.69 22.48 -25.83
N ALA A 239 -39.86 23.37 -26.82
CA ALA A 239 -40.07 23.01 -28.23
C ALA A 239 -38.94 22.13 -28.80
N TRP A 240 -37.71 22.33 -28.33
CA TRP A 240 -36.53 21.54 -28.68
C TRP A 240 -36.64 20.04 -28.35
N ALA A 241 -37.62 19.64 -27.53
CA ALA A 241 -37.84 18.24 -27.17
C ALA A 241 -38.48 17.43 -28.30
N ARG A 242 -39.19 18.07 -29.24
CA ARG A 242 -39.78 17.42 -30.40
C ARG A 242 -39.97 18.43 -31.53
N GLN A 243 -39.00 18.49 -32.43
CA GLN A 243 -39.07 19.31 -33.64
C GLN A 243 -39.00 18.41 -34.88
N PRO A 244 -40.12 18.16 -35.58
CA PRO A 244 -40.18 17.17 -36.66
C PRO A 244 -39.30 17.54 -37.87
N ASP A 245 -39.15 18.83 -38.18
CA ASP A 245 -38.37 19.31 -39.33
C ASP A 245 -36.87 19.48 -39.04
N GLN A 246 -36.42 19.07 -37.85
CA GLN A 246 -35.06 19.31 -37.39
C GLN A 246 -34.00 18.63 -38.29
N LEU A 247 -34.29 17.44 -38.83
CA LEU A 247 -33.42 16.74 -39.79
C LEU A 247 -33.30 17.47 -41.13
N ALA A 248 -34.39 18.05 -41.62
CA ALA A 248 -34.36 18.85 -42.85
C ALA A 248 -33.55 20.13 -42.66
N SER A 249 -33.55 20.67 -41.43
CA SER A 249 -32.90 21.94 -41.09
C SER A 249 -31.40 21.85 -40.81
N LEU A 250 -30.75 20.69 -40.96
CA LEU A 250 -29.33 20.50 -40.56
C LEU A 250 -28.34 21.43 -41.26
N PHE A 251 -28.65 21.84 -42.49
CA PHE A 251 -27.84 22.75 -43.30
C PHE A 251 -28.28 24.21 -43.21
N ASP A 252 -29.36 24.49 -42.48
CA ASP A 252 -29.82 25.85 -42.23
C ASP A 252 -28.83 26.60 -41.32
N PRO A 253 -28.90 27.94 -41.27
CA PRO A 253 -28.14 28.74 -40.31
C PRO A 253 -28.32 28.23 -38.88
N GLY A 254 -27.21 27.95 -38.21
CA GLY A 254 -27.16 27.41 -36.85
C GLY A 254 -26.94 28.45 -35.76
N PHE A 255 -26.68 29.70 -36.13
CA PHE A 255 -26.49 30.81 -35.20
C PHE A 255 -27.44 31.95 -35.53
N TYR A 256 -28.14 32.44 -34.52
CA TYR A 256 -29.04 33.58 -34.58
C TYR A 256 -28.61 34.56 -33.49
N LEU A 257 -27.93 35.63 -33.89
CA LEU A 257 -27.40 36.65 -32.99
C LEU A 257 -27.98 38.01 -33.38
N PHE A 258 -28.49 38.75 -32.40
CA PHE A 258 -29.06 40.09 -32.61
C PHE A 258 -30.15 40.15 -33.69
N GLY A 259 -30.93 39.07 -33.83
CA GLY A 259 -31.99 38.95 -34.83
C GLY A 259 -31.50 38.65 -36.26
N GLN A 260 -30.20 38.44 -36.48
CA GLN A 260 -29.64 38.06 -37.79
C GLN A 260 -29.13 36.61 -37.80
N PRO A 261 -29.44 35.83 -38.85
CA PRO A 261 -28.88 34.50 -39.03
C PRO A 261 -27.44 34.58 -39.54
N ILE A 262 -26.54 33.79 -38.97
CA ILE A 262 -25.17 33.60 -39.46
C ILE A 262 -25.12 32.26 -40.17
N ASN A 263 -24.66 32.28 -41.43
CA ASN A 263 -24.64 31.13 -42.36
C ASN A 263 -23.57 30.09 -42.02
N VAL A 264 -23.58 29.56 -40.81
CA VAL A 264 -22.85 28.36 -40.44
C VAL A 264 -23.88 27.23 -40.26
N PRO A 265 -23.80 26.13 -41.01
CA PRO A 265 -24.71 25.00 -40.89
C PRO A 265 -24.79 24.46 -39.46
N LYS A 266 -25.99 24.07 -38.98
CA LYS A 266 -26.19 23.51 -37.64
C LYS A 266 -25.26 22.33 -37.33
N ILE A 267 -25.02 21.46 -38.31
CA ILE A 267 -24.11 20.30 -38.17
C ILE A 267 -22.67 20.71 -37.80
N VAL A 268 -22.24 21.92 -38.17
CA VAL A 268 -20.94 22.50 -37.78
C VAL A 268 -21.09 23.38 -36.54
N ALA A 269 -22.15 24.19 -36.46
CA ALA A 269 -22.37 25.15 -35.37
C ALA A 269 -22.47 24.46 -33.99
N VAL A 270 -23.13 23.29 -33.90
CA VAL A 270 -23.24 22.52 -32.65
C VAL A 270 -21.87 22.08 -32.12
N PRO A 271 -21.10 21.23 -32.83
CA PRO A 271 -19.81 20.77 -32.31
C PRO A 271 -18.82 21.92 -32.14
N LEU A 272 -18.87 22.96 -32.99
CA LEU A 272 -18.03 24.14 -32.83
C LEU A 272 -18.31 24.85 -31.51
N THR A 273 -19.59 25.07 -31.18
CA THR A 273 -19.97 25.74 -29.93
C THR A 273 -19.56 24.91 -28.72
N LEU A 274 -19.94 23.63 -28.67
CA LEU A 274 -19.64 22.76 -27.54
C LEU A 274 -18.11 22.61 -27.38
N GLY A 275 -17.37 22.45 -28.48
CA GLY A 275 -15.92 22.33 -28.49
C GLY A 275 -15.22 23.62 -28.04
N ALA A 276 -15.66 24.78 -28.53
CA ALA A 276 -15.11 26.08 -28.16
C ALA A 276 -15.31 26.36 -26.66
N PHE A 277 -16.52 26.16 -26.13
CA PHE A 277 -16.77 26.35 -24.70
C PHE A 277 -15.97 25.38 -23.84
N THR A 278 -15.85 24.11 -24.25
CA THR A 278 -15.00 23.10 -23.59
C THR A 278 -13.53 23.55 -23.54
N ALA A 279 -12.98 24.00 -24.68
CA ALA A 279 -11.59 24.43 -24.80
C ALA A 279 -11.31 25.70 -23.98
N ILE A 280 -12.21 26.68 -24.04
CA ILE A 280 -12.12 27.93 -23.26
C ILE A 280 -12.14 27.63 -21.77
N ALA A 281 -13.09 26.81 -21.30
CA ALA A 281 -13.19 26.45 -19.89
C ALA A 281 -11.95 25.67 -19.41
N TYR A 282 -11.45 24.74 -20.21
CA TYR A 282 -10.20 24.02 -19.93
C TYR A 282 -9.01 24.98 -19.80
N TRP A 283 -8.83 25.88 -20.76
CA TRP A 283 -7.73 26.85 -20.73
C TRP A 283 -7.82 27.80 -19.54
N LEU A 284 -9.01 28.33 -19.24
CA LEU A 284 -9.26 29.19 -18.09
C LEU A 284 -9.01 28.47 -16.76
N GLY A 285 -9.52 27.24 -16.61
CA GLY A 285 -9.33 26.42 -15.43
C GLY A 285 -7.85 26.13 -15.16
N ARG A 286 -7.09 25.73 -16.20
CA ARG A 286 -5.65 25.50 -16.11
C ARG A 286 -4.87 26.76 -15.75
N ARG A 287 -5.25 27.92 -16.31
CA ARG A 287 -4.63 29.21 -16.01
C ARG A 287 -4.92 29.64 -14.57
N LEU A 288 -6.15 29.46 -14.10
CA LEU A 288 -6.55 29.77 -12.73
C LEU A 288 -5.81 28.89 -11.72
N GLU A 289 -5.75 27.58 -11.96
CA GLU A 289 -5.03 26.62 -11.11
C GLU A 289 -3.54 27.00 -10.97
N LYS A 290 -2.87 27.32 -12.08
CA LYS A 290 -1.46 27.75 -12.07
C LYS A 290 -1.26 29.03 -11.26
N ARG A 291 -2.17 30.01 -11.40
CA ARG A 291 -2.12 31.27 -10.64
C ARG A 291 -2.32 31.05 -9.15
N LEU A 292 -3.34 30.28 -8.76
CA LEU A 292 -3.63 29.99 -7.35
C LEU A 292 -2.48 29.24 -6.67
N LYS A 293 -1.84 28.29 -7.36
CA LYS A 293 -0.65 27.62 -6.86
C LYS A 293 0.51 28.59 -6.65
N ALA A 294 0.78 29.47 -7.62
CA ALA A 294 1.83 30.48 -7.51
C ALA A 294 1.56 31.49 -6.38
N ASP A 295 0.33 31.97 -6.24
CA ASP A 295 -0.05 32.94 -5.21
C ASP A 295 0.00 32.34 -3.80
N THR A 296 -0.40 31.08 -3.65
CA THR A 296 -0.32 30.37 -2.35
C THR A 296 1.13 30.22 -1.90
N HIS A 297 2.02 29.86 -2.84
CA HIS A 297 3.45 29.80 -2.59
C HIS A 297 4.04 31.17 -2.23
N ARG A 298 3.65 32.24 -2.94
CA ARG A 298 4.08 33.62 -2.64
C ARG A 298 3.62 34.10 -1.26
N ARG A 299 2.42 33.71 -0.82
CA ARG A 299 1.85 34.07 0.48
C ARG A 299 2.29 33.17 1.64
N LYS A 300 3.19 32.20 1.40
CA LYS A 300 3.64 31.20 2.40
C LYS A 300 2.50 30.49 3.13
N LEU A 301 1.39 30.25 2.44
CA LEU A 301 0.30 29.43 2.97
C LEU A 301 0.71 27.95 2.85
N ASN A 302 0.72 27.22 3.97
CA ASN A 302 1.08 25.79 4.04
C ASN A 302 -0.04 24.89 3.48
N LEU A 303 -0.47 25.11 2.23
CA LEU A 303 -1.47 24.27 1.56
C LEU A 303 -0.80 23.40 0.51
N SER A 304 -1.07 22.10 0.54
CA SER A 304 -0.57 21.18 -0.46
C SER A 304 -1.19 21.46 -1.85
N PRO A 305 -0.44 21.24 -2.95
CA PRO A 305 -0.96 21.42 -4.31
C PRO A 305 -2.21 20.59 -4.63
N GLU A 306 -2.36 19.44 -3.95
CA GLU A 306 -3.50 18.53 -4.04
C GLU A 306 -4.75 19.18 -3.44
N VAL A 307 -4.66 19.76 -2.25
CA VAL A 307 -5.78 20.47 -1.61
C VAL A 307 -6.23 21.67 -2.45
N ILE A 308 -5.31 22.40 -3.09
CA ILE A 308 -5.67 23.50 -3.99
C ILE A 308 -6.50 22.97 -5.18
N ARG A 309 -6.03 21.91 -5.83
CA ARG A 309 -6.75 21.31 -6.97
C ARG A 309 -8.12 20.76 -6.55
N HIS A 310 -8.18 20.07 -5.42
CA HIS A 310 -9.41 19.57 -4.83
C HIS A 310 -10.45 20.69 -4.59
N ARG A 311 -10.03 21.82 -4.02
CA ARG A 311 -10.91 22.96 -3.80
C ARG A 311 -11.42 23.55 -5.12
N ILE A 312 -10.56 23.68 -6.13
CA ILE A 312 -10.99 24.16 -7.45
C ILE A 312 -12.01 23.19 -8.06
N PHE A 313 -11.76 21.89 -8.03
CA PHE A 313 -12.69 20.88 -8.53
C PHE A 313 -14.02 20.91 -7.76
N THR A 314 -13.99 21.10 -6.45
CA THR A 314 -15.20 21.28 -5.62
C THR A 314 -16.01 22.49 -6.07
N VAL A 315 -15.36 23.64 -6.34
CA VAL A 315 -16.03 24.84 -6.88
C VAL A 315 -16.60 24.57 -8.27
N CYS A 316 -15.84 23.91 -9.15
CA CYS A 316 -16.29 23.55 -10.49
C CYS A 316 -17.54 22.66 -10.43
N THR A 317 -17.53 21.61 -9.61
CA THR A 317 -18.67 20.71 -9.40
C THR A 317 -19.85 21.47 -8.81
N PHE A 318 -19.64 22.25 -7.75
CA PHE A 318 -20.71 23.04 -7.13
C PHE A 318 -21.36 24.00 -8.13
N PHE A 319 -20.55 24.74 -8.88
CA PHE A 319 -21.02 25.66 -9.90
C PHE A 319 -21.79 24.92 -11.00
N ILE A 320 -21.21 23.85 -11.57
CA ILE A 320 -21.80 23.18 -12.71
C ILE A 320 -23.04 22.37 -12.34
N PHE A 321 -23.10 21.81 -11.14
CA PHE A 321 -24.29 21.17 -10.59
C PHE A 321 -25.45 22.18 -10.52
N ASN A 322 -25.22 23.34 -9.91
CA ASN A 322 -26.25 24.38 -9.81
C ASN A 322 -26.65 24.89 -11.20
N PHE A 323 -25.67 25.22 -12.05
CA PHE A 323 -25.93 25.66 -13.42
C PHE A 323 -26.75 24.63 -14.20
N PHE A 324 -26.38 23.35 -14.14
CA PHE A 324 -27.09 22.28 -14.84
C PHE A 324 -28.55 22.20 -14.41
N PHE A 325 -28.86 22.24 -13.12
CA PHE A 325 -30.23 22.10 -12.63
C PHE A 325 -31.05 23.41 -12.64
N ILE A 326 -30.40 24.57 -12.78
CA ILE A 326 -31.11 25.84 -13.05
C ILE A 326 -31.79 25.78 -14.43
N PHE A 327 -31.12 25.21 -15.43
CA PHE A 327 -31.67 25.05 -16.79
C PHE A 327 -32.39 23.70 -16.96
N GLY A 328 -31.75 22.62 -16.50
CA GLY A 328 -32.21 21.24 -16.62
C GLY A 328 -33.54 21.02 -15.91
N GLY A 329 -34.57 20.66 -16.67
CA GLY A 329 -35.92 20.44 -16.14
C GLY A 329 -36.71 21.73 -15.87
N ARG A 330 -36.11 22.92 -16.07
CA ARG A 330 -36.79 24.21 -15.89
C ARG A 330 -38.08 24.37 -16.70
N PRO A 331 -38.16 23.93 -17.98
CA PRO A 331 -39.43 23.95 -18.73
C PRO A 331 -40.56 23.18 -18.04
N LEU A 332 -40.24 22.12 -17.30
CA LEU A 332 -41.21 21.32 -16.56
C LEU A 332 -41.56 21.96 -15.21
N ILE A 333 -40.56 22.49 -14.50
CA ILE A 333 -40.75 23.15 -13.20
C ILE A 333 -41.61 24.41 -13.35
N GLN A 334 -41.48 25.15 -14.46
CA GLN A 334 -42.31 26.32 -14.75
C GLN A 334 -43.80 26.00 -14.87
N LEU A 335 -44.18 24.74 -15.14
CA LEU A 335 -45.57 24.29 -15.17
C LEU A 335 -46.14 24.02 -13.77
N LEU A 336 -45.30 23.96 -12.73
CA LEU A 336 -45.70 23.70 -11.35
C LEU A 336 -46.08 25.00 -10.62
N PRO A 337 -46.90 24.94 -9.55
CA PRO A 337 -47.19 26.09 -8.70
C PRO A 337 -45.93 26.79 -8.19
N LEU A 338 -45.98 28.12 -8.05
CA LEU A 338 -44.82 28.96 -7.66
C LEU A 338 -44.11 28.46 -6.39
N TRP A 339 -44.84 28.00 -5.38
CA TRP A 339 -44.23 27.49 -4.15
C TRP A 339 -43.38 26.23 -4.38
N ILE A 340 -43.74 25.38 -5.36
CA ILE A 340 -42.94 24.21 -5.74
C ILE A 340 -41.67 24.65 -6.47
N GLN A 341 -41.75 25.70 -7.28
CA GLN A 341 -40.58 26.24 -7.99
C GLN A 341 -39.54 26.79 -7.00
N TYR A 342 -39.98 27.62 -6.06
CA TYR A 342 -39.09 28.18 -5.04
C TYR A 342 -38.52 27.12 -4.08
N THR A 343 -39.33 26.13 -3.68
CA THR A 343 -38.83 25.03 -2.82
C THR A 343 -37.83 24.14 -3.56
N TYR A 344 -38.03 23.90 -4.85
CA TYR A 344 -37.06 23.20 -5.69
C TYR A 344 -35.72 23.95 -5.79
N GLU A 345 -35.75 25.26 -6.09
CA GLU A 345 -34.55 26.10 -6.16
C GLU A 345 -33.82 26.18 -4.82
N LEU A 346 -34.55 26.43 -3.74
CA LEU A 346 -33.99 26.50 -2.39
C LEU A 346 -33.37 25.17 -2.00
N GLY A 347 -34.07 24.06 -2.24
CA GLY A 347 -33.58 22.72 -1.98
C GLY A 347 -32.30 22.41 -2.76
N LEU A 348 -32.24 22.79 -4.03
CA LEU A 348 -31.06 22.61 -4.89
C LEU A 348 -29.83 23.34 -4.33
N VAL A 349 -29.97 24.63 -4.06
CA VAL A 349 -28.87 25.46 -3.55
C VAL A 349 -28.45 24.98 -2.17
N LEU A 350 -29.41 24.63 -1.29
CA LEU A 350 -29.12 24.14 0.05
C LEU A 350 -28.36 22.81 0.01
N LEU A 351 -28.83 21.82 -0.75
CA LEU A 351 -28.18 20.51 -0.84
C LEU A 351 -26.79 20.59 -1.46
N SER A 352 -26.64 21.37 -2.54
CA SER A 352 -25.33 21.57 -3.17
C SER A 352 -24.36 22.34 -2.28
N THR A 353 -24.84 23.31 -1.48
CA THR A 353 -24.02 24.05 -0.51
C THR A 353 -23.60 23.17 0.65
N LEU A 354 -24.49 22.32 1.18
CA LEU A 354 -24.16 21.34 2.21
C LEU A 354 -23.11 20.33 1.70
N TRP A 355 -23.27 19.86 0.46
CA TRP A 355 -22.26 19.00 -0.17
C TRP A 355 -20.93 19.74 -0.32
N ALA A 356 -20.92 20.97 -0.84
CA ALA A 356 -19.70 21.76 -1.00
C ALA A 356 -19.00 21.99 0.33
N TYR A 357 -19.74 22.31 1.41
CA TYR A 357 -19.19 22.47 2.75
C TYR A 357 -18.59 21.17 3.32
N LYS A 358 -19.27 20.03 3.15
CA LYS A 358 -18.76 18.70 3.53
C LYS A 358 -17.48 18.37 2.77
N THR A 359 -17.50 18.53 1.45
CA THR A 359 -16.41 18.18 0.55
C THR A 359 -15.21 19.10 0.74
N TRP A 360 -15.40 20.40 0.97
CA TRP A 360 -14.33 21.39 1.18
C TRP A 360 -13.35 21.03 2.31
N ARG A 361 -13.82 20.26 3.30
CA ARG A 361 -13.03 19.81 4.45
C ARG A 361 -12.26 18.51 4.20
N ARG A 362 -12.51 17.83 3.08
CA ARG A 362 -11.78 16.60 2.73
C ARG A 362 -10.38 16.95 2.25
N SER A 363 -9.45 16.04 2.55
CA SER A 363 -8.05 16.13 2.15
C SER A 363 -7.49 14.70 2.05
N PRO A 364 -6.43 14.50 1.25
CA PRO A 364 -5.76 13.21 1.15
C PRO A 364 -5.23 12.73 2.52
N ASP A 365 -4.71 13.66 3.34
CA ASP A 365 -4.23 13.37 4.69
C ASP A 365 -5.35 12.94 5.65
N LEU A 366 -6.55 13.53 5.52
CA LEU A 366 -7.69 13.10 6.32
C LEU A 366 -8.15 11.69 5.90
N TYR A 367 -8.16 11.40 4.61
CA TYR A 367 -8.51 10.07 4.10
C TYR A 367 -7.52 9.00 4.60
N SER A 368 -6.21 9.25 4.52
CA SER A 368 -5.20 8.32 5.02
C SER A 368 -5.33 8.06 6.52
N ARG A 369 -5.53 9.11 7.33
CA ARG A 369 -5.79 9.00 8.78
C ARG A 369 -7.02 8.17 9.09
N GLU A 370 -8.14 8.45 8.42
CA GLU A 370 -9.39 7.69 8.63
C GLU A 370 -9.22 6.21 8.27
N SER A 371 -8.52 5.93 7.17
CA SER A 371 -8.26 4.58 6.67
C SER A 371 -7.34 3.79 7.64
N LEU A 372 -6.25 4.39 8.10
CA LEU A 372 -5.32 3.77 9.04
C LEU A 372 -5.96 3.56 10.42
N ALA A 373 -6.71 4.53 10.92
CA ALA A 373 -7.42 4.37 12.18
C ALA A 373 -8.48 3.28 12.12
N SER A 374 -9.15 3.09 10.96
CA SER A 374 -10.08 1.96 10.78
C SER A 374 -9.38 0.61 10.85
N ARG A 375 -8.20 0.45 10.22
CA ARG A 375 -7.40 -0.79 10.32
C ARG A 375 -6.92 -1.03 11.75
N PHE A 376 -6.46 0.03 12.41
CA PHE A 376 -6.00 -0.04 13.78
C PHE A 376 -7.12 -0.41 14.75
N ARG A 377 -8.32 0.14 14.56
CA ARG A 377 -9.52 -0.23 15.33
C ARG A 377 -9.79 -1.74 15.26
N LYS A 378 -9.72 -2.33 14.06
CA LYS A 378 -9.88 -3.78 13.86
C LYS A 378 -8.83 -4.59 14.63
N GLN A 379 -7.58 -4.12 14.71
CA GLN A 379 -6.55 -4.81 15.49
C GLN A 379 -6.82 -4.70 16.99
N LEU A 380 -7.28 -3.54 17.48
CA LEU A 380 -7.63 -3.37 18.88
C LEU A 380 -8.79 -4.29 19.31
N GLU A 381 -9.80 -4.47 18.45
CA GLU A 381 -10.90 -5.41 18.69
C GLU A 381 -10.41 -6.87 18.80
N LYS A 382 -9.43 -7.27 17.99
CA LYS A 382 -8.83 -8.62 18.04
C LYS A 382 -8.05 -8.86 19.34
N LEU A 383 -7.51 -7.81 19.97
CA LEU A 383 -6.71 -7.91 21.20
C LEU A 383 -7.54 -8.09 22.49
N GLN A 384 -8.88 -8.10 22.40
CA GLN A 384 -9.81 -8.36 23.52
C GLN A 384 -9.45 -7.59 24.81
N LEU A 385 -9.19 -6.29 24.68
CA LEU A 385 -8.83 -5.44 25.82
C LEU A 385 -10.06 -5.16 26.70
N ASP A 386 -9.85 -5.02 28.02
CA ASP A 386 -10.90 -4.58 28.95
C ASP A 386 -11.14 -3.06 28.82
N VAL A 387 -11.90 -2.70 27.79
CA VAL A 387 -12.18 -1.30 27.43
C VAL A 387 -13.49 -0.70 28.03
N PRO A 388 -14.53 -1.48 28.41
CA PRO A 388 -15.82 -0.90 28.85
C PRO A 388 -15.73 0.10 30.00
N GLN A 389 -14.77 -0.07 30.92
CA GLN A 389 -14.56 0.83 32.06
C GLN A 389 -14.07 2.22 31.64
N PHE A 390 -13.37 2.33 30.50
CA PHE A 390 -12.75 3.57 30.02
C PHE A 390 -13.58 4.30 28.95
N LEU A 391 -14.62 3.65 28.43
CA LEU A 391 -15.44 4.17 27.35
C LEU A 391 -16.89 4.48 27.75
N GLU A 392 -17.17 4.54 29.06
CA GLU A 392 -18.51 4.87 29.59
C GLU A 392 -19.62 3.98 28.97
N GLY A 393 -19.30 2.71 28.67
CA GLY A 393 -20.22 1.76 28.02
C GLY A 393 -20.27 1.82 26.49
N ARG A 394 -19.50 2.69 25.82
CA ARG A 394 -19.33 2.67 24.35
C ARG A 394 -18.40 1.53 23.91
N SER A 395 -18.61 1.04 22.69
CA SER A 395 -17.73 0.03 22.08
C SER A 395 -16.55 0.70 21.36
N ILE A 396 -15.49 -0.08 21.06
CA ILE A 396 -14.34 0.38 20.25
C ILE A 396 -14.81 0.82 18.85
N GLY A 397 -15.85 0.17 18.31
CA GLY A 397 -16.52 0.48 17.04
C GLY A 397 -17.02 1.92 16.94
N ASP A 398 -17.44 2.51 18.06
CA ASP A 398 -18.08 3.82 18.12
C ASP A 398 -17.09 4.99 18.21
N LEU A 399 -15.78 4.70 18.31
CA LEU A 399 -14.76 5.71 18.52
C LEU A 399 -14.40 6.44 17.24
N ASN A 400 -14.26 7.76 17.30
CA ASN A 400 -13.75 8.55 16.19
C ASN A 400 -12.23 8.33 15.96
N THR A 401 -11.71 8.76 14.82
CA THR A 401 -10.29 8.60 14.43
C THR A 401 -9.31 9.07 15.52
N HIS A 402 -9.59 10.19 16.19
CA HIS A 402 -8.70 10.74 17.22
C HIS A 402 -8.85 9.99 18.55
N GLU A 403 -10.08 9.65 18.94
CA GLU A 403 -10.39 8.84 20.13
C GLU A 403 -9.68 7.49 20.09
N VAL A 404 -9.59 6.85 18.91
CA VAL A 404 -8.86 5.58 18.75
C VAL A 404 -7.37 5.73 19.09
N TYR A 405 -6.71 6.79 18.61
CA TYR A 405 -5.29 7.02 18.92
C TYR A 405 -5.07 7.46 20.37
N VAL A 406 -5.98 8.28 20.92
CA VAL A 406 -5.93 8.67 22.34
C VAL A 406 -6.09 7.44 23.24
N LEU A 407 -7.04 6.54 22.91
CA LEU A 407 -7.22 5.29 23.64
C LEU A 407 -5.91 4.49 23.69
N ALA A 408 -5.24 4.34 22.55
CA ALA A 408 -3.95 3.63 22.49
C ALA A 408 -2.83 4.28 23.33
N LYS A 409 -2.90 5.59 23.60
CA LYS A 409 -1.93 6.28 24.47
C LYS A 409 -2.26 6.14 25.96
N VAL A 410 -3.55 6.07 26.31
CA VAL A 410 -4.03 6.20 27.69
C VAL A 410 -4.31 4.84 28.34
N LEU A 411 -4.55 3.79 27.56
CA LEU A 411 -5.02 2.51 28.09
C LEU A 411 -3.94 1.81 28.93
N PRO A 412 -4.16 1.57 30.24
CA PRO A 412 -3.14 1.01 31.15
C PRO A 412 -2.67 -0.39 30.75
N GLY A 413 -3.55 -1.19 30.13
CA GLY A 413 -3.27 -2.55 29.68
C GLY A 413 -2.67 -2.67 28.27
N PHE A 414 -2.37 -1.55 27.61
CA PHE A 414 -1.77 -1.52 26.28
C PHE A 414 -0.25 -1.42 26.37
N THR A 415 0.35 -2.57 26.73
CA THR A 415 1.81 -2.71 26.86
C THR A 415 2.52 -2.49 25.53
N LYS A 416 3.85 -2.29 25.59
CA LYS A 416 4.70 -2.12 24.41
C LYS A 416 4.51 -3.28 23.41
N GLU A 417 4.42 -4.50 23.92
CA GLU A 417 4.18 -5.72 23.11
C GLU A 417 2.84 -5.69 22.37
N LYS A 418 1.74 -5.37 23.06
CA LYS A 418 0.42 -5.27 22.42
C LYS A 418 0.37 -4.16 21.38
N ARG A 419 1.08 -3.06 21.61
CA ARG A 419 1.23 -1.97 20.65
C ARG A 419 1.99 -2.42 19.41
N HIS A 420 3.13 -3.09 19.59
CA HIS A 420 3.90 -3.68 18.50
C HIS A 420 3.05 -4.66 17.69
N GLN A 421 2.31 -5.55 18.35
CA GLN A 421 1.42 -6.52 17.71
C GLN A 421 0.28 -5.86 16.94
N ALA A 422 -0.39 -4.85 17.52
CA ALA A 422 -1.44 -4.10 16.82
C ALA A 422 -0.88 -3.35 15.61
N TYR A 423 0.29 -2.74 15.75
CA TYR A 423 0.96 -2.03 14.66
C TYR A 423 1.39 -2.98 13.54
N LYS A 424 2.01 -4.13 13.88
CA LYS A 424 2.33 -5.22 12.95
C LYS A 424 1.12 -5.71 12.17
N GLY A 425 -0.03 -5.87 12.84
CA GLY A 425 -1.29 -6.20 12.18
C GLY A 425 -1.74 -5.16 11.15
N VAL A 426 -1.59 -3.86 11.46
CA VAL A 426 -1.91 -2.78 10.52
C VAL A 426 -0.93 -2.71 9.35
N VAL A 427 0.37 -2.89 9.60
CA VAL A 427 1.38 -2.95 8.52
C VAL A 427 1.09 -4.13 7.59
N ARG A 428 0.77 -5.30 8.14
CA ARG A 428 0.38 -6.48 7.35
C ARG A 428 -0.83 -6.20 6.47
N GLU A 429 -1.93 -5.69 7.03
CA GLU A 429 -3.13 -5.37 6.25
C GLU A 429 -2.87 -4.30 5.19
N ALA A 430 -2.06 -3.28 5.50
CA ALA A 430 -1.70 -2.24 4.55
C ALA A 430 -0.83 -2.77 3.38
N LEU A 431 0.09 -3.72 3.65
CA LEU A 431 0.88 -4.40 2.62
C LEU A 431 0.01 -5.34 1.77
N GLU A 432 -0.90 -6.11 2.39
CA GLU A 432 -1.83 -7.00 1.69
C GLU A 432 -2.79 -6.27 0.74
N GLU A 433 -3.32 -5.12 1.17
CA GLU A 433 -4.21 -4.28 0.37
C GLU A 433 -3.47 -3.51 -0.74
N GLY A 434 -2.14 -3.51 -0.73
CA GLY A 434 -1.32 -2.66 -1.59
C GLY A 434 -1.50 -1.17 -1.30
N TYR A 435 -1.84 -0.82 -0.06
CA TYR A 435 -1.87 0.57 0.42
C TYR A 435 -0.45 1.11 0.63
N VAL A 436 0.45 0.24 1.08
CA VAL A 436 1.90 0.50 1.16
C VAL A 436 2.68 -0.65 0.54
N ASN A 437 3.86 -0.34 0.06
CA ASN A 437 4.92 -1.29 -0.29
C ASN A 437 6.10 -1.13 0.69
N TYR A 438 7.00 -2.11 0.75
CA TYR A 438 8.20 -2.11 1.61
C TYR A 438 8.97 -0.77 1.60
N SER A 439 9.24 -0.21 0.42
CA SER A 439 9.99 1.06 0.28
C SER A 439 9.21 2.31 0.69
N SER A 440 7.88 2.25 0.72
CA SER A 440 6.99 3.40 0.97
C SER A 440 6.37 3.40 2.37
N SER A 441 6.39 2.26 3.07
CA SER A 441 5.66 2.06 4.33
C SER A 441 6.13 3.02 5.42
N LEU A 442 7.43 3.30 5.49
CA LEU A 442 8.03 4.19 6.49
C LEU A 442 7.45 5.61 6.41
N GLY A 443 7.27 6.13 5.19
CA GLY A 443 6.73 7.46 4.92
C GLY A 443 5.20 7.52 5.04
N VAL A 444 4.49 6.58 4.41
CA VAL A 444 3.01 6.59 4.42
C VAL A 444 2.45 6.38 5.83
N LEU A 445 3.11 5.55 6.65
CA LEU A 445 2.68 5.27 8.02
C LEU A 445 3.28 6.23 9.06
N GLN A 446 4.11 7.20 8.65
CA GLN A 446 4.84 8.10 9.55
C GLN A 446 3.95 8.71 10.63
N GLN A 447 2.78 9.23 10.24
CA GLN A 447 1.90 9.88 11.19
C GLN A 447 1.33 8.89 12.21
N MET A 448 0.91 7.69 11.77
CA MET A 448 0.40 6.67 12.69
C MET A 448 1.51 6.19 13.64
N ARG A 449 2.74 6.07 13.14
CA ARG A 449 3.91 5.74 13.96
C ARG A 449 4.13 6.79 15.05
N GLN A 450 4.12 8.08 14.69
CA GLN A 450 4.22 9.17 15.65
C GLN A 450 3.10 9.17 16.69
N GLU A 451 1.85 8.90 16.28
CA GLU A 451 0.71 8.82 17.20
C GLU A 451 0.79 7.61 18.14
N LEU A 452 1.36 6.50 17.71
CA LEU A 452 1.55 5.34 18.59
C LEU A 452 2.87 5.40 19.36
N GLY A 453 3.77 6.34 19.04
CA GLY A 453 5.15 6.31 19.53
C GLY A 453 5.90 5.06 19.07
N ILE A 454 5.56 4.55 17.87
CA ILE A 454 6.33 3.53 17.16
C ILE A 454 7.43 4.23 16.41
N THR A 455 8.59 3.64 16.44
CA THR A 455 9.81 4.29 16.02
C THR A 455 10.24 3.83 14.63
N ASP A 456 11.32 4.39 14.06
CA ASP A 456 11.78 3.99 12.72
C ASP A 456 12.37 2.57 12.78
N ASP A 457 13.13 2.26 13.84
CA ASP A 457 13.66 0.92 14.08
C ASP A 457 12.56 -0.10 14.40
N GLU A 458 11.61 0.24 15.26
CA GLU A 458 10.48 -0.66 15.57
C GLU A 458 9.64 -0.96 14.33
N HIS A 459 9.45 0.01 13.43
CA HIS A 459 8.78 -0.22 12.16
C HIS A 459 9.54 -1.21 11.28
N ARG A 460 10.87 -1.07 11.18
CA ARG A 460 11.67 -1.96 10.35
C ARG A 460 11.79 -3.35 10.97
N GLN A 461 11.85 -3.46 12.30
CA GLN A 461 11.72 -4.74 13.01
C GLN A 461 10.39 -5.43 12.69
N VAL A 462 9.28 -4.68 12.65
CA VAL A 462 7.99 -5.21 12.19
C VAL A 462 8.07 -5.74 10.76
N LEU A 463 8.77 -5.04 9.85
CA LEU A 463 8.97 -5.51 8.48
C LEU A 463 9.82 -6.79 8.44
N GLU A 464 10.91 -6.86 9.19
CA GLU A 464 11.75 -8.06 9.28
C GLU A 464 10.96 -9.26 9.80
N GLU A 465 10.20 -9.07 10.89
CA GLU A 465 9.30 -10.09 11.40
C GLU A 465 8.31 -10.52 10.32
N LEU A 466 7.59 -9.60 9.69
CA LEU A 466 6.63 -9.93 8.62
C LEU A 466 7.30 -10.62 7.41
N GLY A 467 8.54 -10.25 7.09
CA GLY A 467 9.33 -10.85 6.02
C GLY A 467 9.79 -12.28 6.32
N VAL A 468 10.03 -12.59 7.60
CA VAL A 468 10.27 -13.97 8.06
C VAL A 468 8.97 -14.78 8.01
N GLU A 469 7.87 -14.21 8.49
CA GLU A 469 6.57 -14.87 8.58
C GLU A 469 5.95 -15.20 7.21
N ASP A 470 6.00 -14.24 6.28
CA ASP A 470 5.54 -14.38 4.90
C ASP A 470 6.45 -13.53 3.98
N PRO A 471 7.52 -14.13 3.41
CA PRO A 471 8.42 -13.42 2.50
C PRO A 471 7.70 -12.86 1.26
N GLU A 472 6.55 -13.40 0.88
CA GLU A 472 5.79 -12.88 -0.26
C GLU A 472 5.12 -11.53 0.07
N LEU A 473 4.99 -11.13 1.34
CA LEU A 473 4.51 -9.80 1.78
C LEU A 473 5.42 -8.68 1.28
N LEU A 474 6.74 -8.91 1.33
CA LEU A 474 7.74 -7.88 1.04
C LEU A 474 8.25 -7.93 -0.40
N ASN A 475 7.80 -8.89 -1.20
CA ASN A 475 8.27 -9.05 -2.58
C ASN A 475 7.85 -7.83 -3.46
N PRO A 476 8.81 -7.05 -3.98
CA PRO A 476 8.51 -5.86 -4.79
C PRO A 476 7.90 -6.20 -6.16
N ASP A 477 8.17 -7.41 -6.70
CA ASP A 477 7.67 -7.85 -8.00
C ASP A 477 6.18 -8.21 -7.96
N ARG A 478 5.64 -8.44 -6.76
CA ARG A 478 4.23 -8.78 -6.57
C ARG A 478 3.42 -7.53 -6.26
N GLN A 479 2.87 -6.91 -7.31
CA GLN A 479 1.93 -5.80 -7.16
C GLN A 479 0.63 -6.26 -6.49
N ARG A 480 0.49 -5.94 -5.21
CA ARG A 480 -0.73 -6.15 -4.44
C ARG A 480 -1.68 -4.99 -4.66
N ASN A 481 -2.98 -5.29 -4.70
CA ASN A 481 -4.00 -4.25 -4.74
C ASN A 481 -5.31 -4.73 -4.11
N LEU A 482 -6.06 -3.77 -3.60
CA LEU A 482 -7.31 -3.98 -2.86
C LEU A 482 -8.36 -4.70 -3.72
N GLU A 483 -8.52 -4.30 -4.98
CA GLU A 483 -9.44 -4.93 -5.93
C GLU A 483 -9.17 -6.42 -6.09
N ASN A 484 -7.89 -6.80 -6.19
CA ASN A 484 -7.45 -8.17 -6.32
C ASN A 484 -7.67 -8.95 -5.02
N GLN A 485 -7.40 -8.35 -3.87
CA GLN A 485 -7.68 -8.97 -2.58
C GLN A 485 -9.19 -9.22 -2.39
N ILE A 486 -10.05 -8.26 -2.73
CA ILE A 486 -11.51 -8.42 -2.70
C ILE A 486 -11.94 -9.55 -3.64
N ARG A 487 -11.34 -9.65 -4.83
CA ARG A 487 -11.58 -10.74 -5.79
C ARG A 487 -11.20 -12.11 -5.21
N LEU A 488 -10.00 -12.24 -4.62
CA LEU A 488 -9.50 -13.48 -4.03
C LEU A 488 -10.32 -13.89 -2.80
N ASN A 489 -10.64 -12.94 -1.91
CA ASN A 489 -11.49 -13.18 -0.74
C ASN A 489 -12.93 -13.55 -1.14
N GLY A 490 -13.46 -12.93 -2.20
CA GLY A 490 -14.74 -13.29 -2.80
C GLY A 490 -14.77 -14.75 -3.26
N TYR A 491 -13.75 -15.18 -4.01
CA TYR A 491 -13.62 -16.58 -4.43
C TYR A 491 -13.47 -17.53 -3.23
N ARG A 492 -12.58 -17.23 -2.28
CA ARG A 492 -12.36 -18.04 -1.07
C ARG A 492 -13.67 -18.28 -0.32
N ARG A 493 -14.45 -17.24 -0.04
CA ARG A 493 -15.74 -17.36 0.66
C ARG A 493 -16.77 -18.17 -0.13
N SER A 494 -16.82 -18.00 -1.46
CA SER A 494 -17.72 -18.82 -2.31
C SER A 494 -17.31 -20.30 -2.26
N LEU A 495 -16.01 -20.58 -2.22
CA LEU A 495 -15.47 -21.93 -2.14
C LEU A 495 -15.70 -22.57 -0.76
N GLU A 496 -15.41 -21.86 0.34
CA GLU A 496 -15.72 -22.29 1.72
C GLU A 496 -17.20 -22.65 1.85
N ARG A 497 -18.08 -21.86 1.22
CA ARG A 497 -19.51 -22.14 1.20
C ARG A 497 -19.84 -23.41 0.42
N LEU A 498 -19.31 -23.59 -0.78
CA LEU A 498 -19.54 -24.82 -1.56
C LEU A 498 -19.12 -26.05 -0.75
N VAL A 499 -17.96 -26.00 -0.11
CA VAL A 499 -17.49 -27.05 0.79
C VAL A 499 -18.46 -27.25 1.96
N SER A 500 -18.94 -26.17 2.58
CA SER A 500 -19.87 -26.23 3.73
C SER A 500 -21.27 -26.79 3.38
N LEU A 501 -21.79 -26.52 2.18
CA LEU A 501 -23.10 -27.00 1.73
C LEU A 501 -23.08 -28.50 1.42
N GLN A 502 -21.89 -29.05 1.18
CA GLN A 502 -21.68 -30.43 0.75
C GLN A 502 -21.01 -31.31 1.82
N GLN A 503 -21.23 -31.01 3.12
CA GLN A 503 -20.70 -31.68 4.34
C GLN A 503 -20.91 -33.22 4.47
N ARG A 504 -20.88 -34.00 3.39
CA ARG A 504 -20.83 -35.47 3.40
C ARG A 504 -19.43 -36.04 3.13
N GLN A 505 -18.40 -35.25 2.90
CA GLN A 505 -17.04 -35.75 2.69
C GLN A 505 -15.99 -35.05 3.57
N PRO A 506 -15.12 -35.81 4.26
CA PRO A 506 -14.11 -35.26 5.17
C PRO A 506 -12.83 -34.75 4.47
N ASP A 507 -12.64 -35.01 3.17
CA ASP A 507 -11.41 -34.63 2.45
C ASP A 507 -11.68 -33.61 1.32
N VAL A 508 -11.16 -32.39 1.50
CA VAL A 508 -11.26 -31.26 0.55
C VAL A 508 -10.64 -31.61 -0.81
N ASN A 509 -9.60 -32.45 -0.84
CA ASN A 509 -8.94 -32.82 -2.10
C ASN A 509 -9.78 -33.78 -2.94
N GLN A 510 -10.55 -34.67 -2.31
CA GLN A 510 -11.49 -35.55 -3.01
C GLN A 510 -12.69 -34.77 -3.56
N PHE A 511 -13.17 -33.78 -2.80
CA PHE A 511 -14.23 -32.86 -3.21
C PHE A 511 -13.86 -32.08 -4.49
N ILE A 512 -12.64 -31.54 -4.56
CA ILE A 512 -12.17 -30.78 -5.73
C ILE A 512 -12.15 -31.62 -7.02
N GLN A 513 -11.90 -32.92 -6.90
CA GLN A 513 -11.91 -33.84 -8.04
C GLN A 513 -13.34 -34.20 -8.49
N GLN A 514 -14.29 -34.32 -7.56
CA GLN A 514 -15.68 -34.69 -7.87
C GLN A 514 -16.49 -33.52 -8.45
N ASP A 515 -16.40 -32.32 -7.87
CA ASP A 515 -17.14 -31.13 -8.33
C ASP A 515 -16.33 -30.18 -9.20
N SER A 516 -15.50 -30.76 -10.06
CA SER A 516 -14.63 -30.01 -10.99
C SER A 516 -15.38 -28.99 -11.85
N SER A 517 -16.66 -29.20 -12.15
CA SER A 517 -17.48 -28.31 -12.98
C SER A 517 -17.94 -27.04 -12.24
N GLU A 518 -18.43 -27.14 -11.01
CA GLU A 518 -18.84 -25.99 -10.19
C GLU A 518 -17.64 -25.14 -9.77
N ILE A 519 -16.55 -25.79 -9.36
CA ILE A 519 -15.29 -25.12 -9.04
C ILE A 519 -14.72 -24.44 -10.31
N SER A 520 -14.75 -25.11 -11.47
CA SER A 520 -14.36 -24.50 -12.75
C SER A 520 -15.21 -23.27 -13.08
N ASN A 521 -16.51 -23.30 -12.80
CA ASN A 521 -17.39 -22.14 -12.98
C ASN A 521 -17.04 -21.00 -12.02
N LEU A 522 -16.78 -21.27 -10.74
CA LEU A 522 -16.33 -20.25 -9.79
C LEU A 522 -14.98 -19.63 -10.20
N ARG A 523 -14.02 -20.45 -10.64
CA ARG A 523 -12.73 -19.97 -11.14
C ARG A 523 -12.91 -19.02 -12.31
N ARG A 524 -13.80 -19.38 -13.25
CA ARG A 524 -14.15 -18.52 -14.38
C ARG A 524 -14.80 -17.23 -13.89
N GLN A 525 -15.76 -17.31 -12.96
CA GLN A 525 -16.48 -16.15 -12.44
C GLN A 525 -15.57 -15.11 -11.78
N TYR A 526 -14.54 -15.55 -11.03
CA TYR A 526 -13.60 -14.69 -10.32
C TYR A 526 -12.25 -14.51 -11.04
N SER A 527 -12.09 -15.05 -12.25
CA SER A 527 -10.84 -15.01 -13.04
C SER A 527 -9.61 -15.57 -12.30
N ILE A 528 -9.76 -16.65 -11.53
CA ILE A 528 -8.72 -17.14 -10.62
C ILE A 528 -7.66 -17.93 -11.37
N THR A 529 -6.39 -17.53 -11.24
CA THR A 529 -5.27 -18.27 -11.82
C THR A 529 -5.02 -19.56 -11.02
N PRO A 530 -4.39 -20.60 -11.59
CA PRO A 530 -4.18 -21.83 -10.82
C PRO A 530 -3.14 -21.69 -9.71
N GLN A 531 -2.23 -20.71 -9.81
CA GLN A 531 -1.36 -20.36 -8.70
C GLN A 531 -2.17 -19.74 -7.54
N GLU A 532 -3.06 -18.81 -7.86
CA GLU A 532 -4.00 -18.21 -6.89
C GLU A 532 -4.91 -19.26 -6.26
N GLU A 533 -5.46 -20.18 -7.06
CA GLU A 533 -6.31 -21.26 -6.55
C GLU A 533 -5.53 -22.20 -5.63
N ALA A 534 -4.34 -22.67 -6.05
CA ALA A 534 -3.52 -23.54 -5.21
C ALA A 534 -3.18 -22.87 -3.87
N TRP A 535 -2.90 -21.57 -3.91
CA TRP A 535 -2.68 -20.75 -2.71
C TRP A 535 -3.95 -20.64 -1.85
N ILE A 536 -5.12 -20.33 -2.42
CA ILE A 536 -6.38 -20.24 -1.66
C ILE A 536 -6.75 -21.60 -1.04
N LEU A 537 -6.65 -22.68 -1.82
CA LEU A 537 -6.91 -24.04 -1.35
C LEU A 537 -6.01 -24.44 -0.19
N SER A 538 -4.74 -24.01 -0.22
CA SER A 538 -3.82 -24.23 0.89
C SER A 538 -4.22 -23.52 2.18
N GLY A 539 -4.96 -22.41 2.08
CA GLY A 539 -5.39 -21.59 3.22
C GLY A 539 -6.78 -21.93 3.78
N LEU A 540 -7.51 -22.89 3.20
CA LEU A 540 -8.87 -23.26 3.63
C LEU A 540 -8.90 -24.04 4.95
N SER A 541 -7.85 -24.79 5.27
CA SER A 541 -7.65 -25.41 6.59
C SER A 541 -6.67 -24.54 7.38
N PRO A 542 -7.13 -23.80 8.42
CA PRO A 542 -6.27 -22.92 9.22
C PRO A 542 -5.07 -23.66 9.82
N GLU A 543 -5.30 -24.88 10.30
CA GLU A 543 -4.27 -25.78 10.82
C GLU A 543 -3.25 -26.15 9.73
N ALA A 544 -3.69 -26.50 8.52
CA ALA A 544 -2.77 -26.81 7.44
C ALA A 544 -1.97 -25.59 6.94
N ALA A 545 -2.54 -24.39 7.04
CA ALA A 545 -1.83 -23.15 6.73
C ALA A 545 -0.71 -22.89 7.76
N ILE A 546 -0.99 -23.09 9.05
CA ILE A 546 0.02 -23.02 10.12
C ILE A 546 1.08 -24.10 9.91
N VAL A 547 0.69 -25.34 9.61
CA VAL A 547 1.61 -26.47 9.34
C VAL A 547 2.53 -26.15 8.17
N ARG A 548 2.00 -25.77 6.99
CA ARG A 548 2.82 -25.44 5.81
C ARG A 548 3.77 -24.27 6.04
N ARG A 549 3.30 -23.24 6.75
CA ARG A 549 4.16 -22.12 7.12
C ARG A 549 5.30 -22.59 8.03
N THR A 550 4.99 -23.47 8.98
CA THR A 550 5.99 -24.05 9.88
C THR A 550 6.98 -24.94 9.11
N GLU A 551 6.51 -25.77 8.17
CA GLU A 551 7.37 -26.56 7.27
C GLU A 551 8.29 -25.66 6.45
N PHE A 552 7.76 -24.56 5.91
CA PHE A 552 8.53 -23.59 5.15
C PHE A 552 9.61 -22.91 6.01
N LEU A 553 9.27 -22.52 7.24
CA LEU A 553 10.23 -21.95 8.19
C LEU A 553 11.32 -22.96 8.58
N ILE A 554 10.94 -24.20 8.87
CA ILE A 554 11.88 -25.30 9.15
C ILE A 554 12.80 -25.55 7.94
N ALA A 555 12.29 -25.49 6.72
CA ALA A 555 13.08 -25.68 5.50
C ALA A 555 14.12 -24.58 5.24
N GLN A 556 13.94 -23.37 5.81
CA GLN A 556 14.94 -22.29 5.70
C GLN A 556 16.12 -22.47 6.67
N LEU A 557 15.90 -23.08 7.83
CA LEU A 557 16.90 -23.21 8.89
C LEU A 557 18.19 -23.94 8.46
N PRO A 558 18.16 -25.06 7.71
CA PRO A 558 19.39 -25.75 7.29
C PRO A 558 20.37 -24.84 6.56
N GLY A 559 19.88 -23.96 5.67
CA GLY A 559 20.71 -23.00 4.94
C GLY A 559 21.38 -21.97 5.85
N LEU A 560 20.65 -21.45 6.84
CA LEU A 560 21.18 -20.50 7.83
C LEU A 560 22.18 -21.17 8.77
N ILE A 561 21.88 -22.39 9.25
CA ILE A 561 22.78 -23.18 10.09
C ILE A 561 24.07 -23.50 9.33
N ALA A 562 23.96 -23.92 8.07
CA ALA A 562 25.12 -24.20 7.23
C ALA A 562 25.95 -22.95 6.93
N SER A 563 25.29 -21.80 6.67
CA SER A 563 25.97 -20.52 6.49
C SER A 563 26.70 -20.08 7.77
N TYR A 564 26.07 -20.23 8.93
CA TYR A 564 26.70 -19.96 10.23
C TYR A 564 27.91 -20.87 10.48
N ARG A 565 27.81 -22.16 10.13
CA ARG A 565 28.95 -23.10 10.19
C ARG A 565 30.07 -22.72 9.22
N ALA A 566 29.72 -22.31 8.00
CA ALA A 566 30.67 -21.87 6.98
C ALA A 566 31.46 -20.63 7.42
N LEU A 567 30.81 -19.66 8.07
CA LEU A 567 31.46 -18.46 8.60
C LEU A 567 32.41 -18.73 9.77
N ASN A 568 32.21 -19.83 10.50
CA ASN A 568 33.06 -20.23 11.62
C ASN A 568 34.26 -21.12 11.20
N GLN A 569 34.47 -21.33 9.90
CA GLN A 569 35.57 -22.15 9.39
C GLN A 569 36.95 -21.50 9.66
N PRO A 570 38.00 -22.29 9.95
CA PRO A 570 39.32 -21.77 10.29
C PRO A 570 39.92 -20.84 9.22
N ILE A 571 39.65 -21.13 7.94
CA ILE A 571 40.18 -20.39 6.78
C ILE A 571 39.73 -18.92 6.73
N LEU A 572 38.61 -18.57 7.38
CA LEU A 572 38.05 -17.22 7.36
C LEU A 572 38.42 -16.38 8.60
N ARG A 573 39.10 -16.99 9.59
CA ARG A 573 39.36 -16.37 10.91
C ARG A 573 40.15 -15.07 10.87
N GLU A 574 40.84 -14.77 9.78
CA GLU A 574 41.59 -13.52 9.60
C GLU A 574 40.66 -12.30 9.47
N HIS A 575 39.40 -12.48 9.05
CA HIS A 575 38.46 -11.40 8.80
C HIS A 575 37.39 -11.25 9.90
N ARG A 576 37.79 -11.34 11.17
CA ARG A 576 36.89 -11.40 12.34
C ARG A 576 35.81 -10.33 12.35
N ALA A 577 36.13 -9.08 12.01
CA ALA A 577 35.16 -7.99 12.07
C ALA A 577 33.97 -8.22 11.13
N VAL A 578 34.20 -8.65 9.89
CA VAL A 578 33.12 -8.94 8.94
C VAL A 578 32.37 -10.20 9.35
N LEU A 579 33.07 -11.21 9.87
CA LEU A 579 32.46 -12.43 10.38
C LEU A 579 31.51 -12.17 11.55
N THR A 580 31.88 -11.30 12.50
CA THR A 580 31.00 -10.93 13.63
C THR A 580 29.68 -10.36 13.13
N LEU A 581 29.73 -9.40 12.19
CA LEU A 581 28.55 -8.82 11.58
C LEU A 581 27.64 -9.88 10.94
N LEU A 582 28.21 -10.76 10.13
CA LEU A 582 27.46 -11.80 9.43
C LEU A 582 26.87 -12.84 10.40
N CYS A 583 27.68 -13.31 11.37
CA CYS A 583 27.26 -14.28 12.36
C CYS A 583 26.13 -13.74 13.24
N GLU A 584 26.23 -12.50 13.75
CA GLU A 584 25.18 -11.89 14.56
C GLU A 584 23.89 -11.67 13.75
N SER A 585 24.01 -11.22 12.49
CA SER A 585 22.85 -11.00 11.62
C SER A 585 22.12 -12.32 11.32
N ILE A 586 22.87 -13.40 11.02
CA ILE A 586 22.30 -14.73 10.78
C ILE A 586 21.71 -15.31 12.06
N HIS A 587 22.37 -15.11 13.20
CA HIS A 587 21.88 -15.56 14.49
C HIS A 587 20.54 -14.90 14.82
N HIS A 588 20.43 -13.58 14.68
CA HIS A 588 19.18 -12.86 14.92
C HIS A 588 18.04 -13.32 14.00
N LYS A 589 18.32 -13.52 12.70
CA LYS A 589 17.33 -14.07 11.77
C LYS A 589 16.89 -15.48 12.15
N THR A 590 17.84 -16.31 12.60
CA THR A 590 17.56 -17.67 13.09
C THR A 590 16.68 -17.62 14.33
N GLU A 591 16.94 -16.69 15.24
CA GLU A 591 16.13 -16.46 16.45
C GLU A 591 14.67 -16.15 16.11
N LEU A 592 14.42 -15.22 15.18
CA LEU A 592 13.08 -14.87 14.74
C LEU A 592 12.33 -16.06 14.13
N ILE A 593 13.01 -16.85 13.29
CA ILE A 593 12.43 -18.07 12.69
C ILE A 593 12.08 -19.09 13.78
N VAL A 594 13.01 -19.36 14.70
CA VAL A 594 12.81 -20.32 15.79
C VAL A 594 11.63 -19.90 16.67
N ARG A 595 11.55 -18.62 17.06
CA ARG A 595 10.41 -18.08 17.82
C ARG A 595 9.09 -18.29 17.08
N SER A 596 9.02 -17.98 15.78
CA SER A 596 7.80 -18.17 15.00
C SER A 596 7.39 -19.64 14.88
N ILE A 597 8.35 -20.58 14.84
CA ILE A 597 8.08 -22.03 14.85
C ILE A 597 7.53 -22.44 16.21
N LEU A 598 8.14 -22.00 17.31
CA LEU A 598 7.68 -22.32 18.67
C LEU A 598 6.26 -21.80 18.92
N GLU A 599 5.93 -20.58 18.48
CA GLU A 599 4.58 -20.03 18.56
C GLU A 599 3.55 -20.86 17.75
N ALA A 600 3.92 -21.31 16.55
CA ALA A 600 3.07 -22.16 15.74
C ALA A 600 2.80 -23.52 16.42
N LEU A 601 3.83 -24.12 17.03
CA LEU A 601 3.69 -25.36 17.81
C LEU A 601 2.79 -25.18 19.04
N VAL A 602 2.85 -24.02 19.73
CA VAL A 602 1.92 -23.68 20.81
C VAL A 602 0.47 -23.63 20.31
N MET A 603 0.23 -23.07 19.11
CA MET A 603 -1.12 -23.00 18.54
C MET A 603 -1.66 -24.39 18.13
N LEU A 604 -0.80 -25.27 17.59
CA LEU A 604 -1.17 -26.61 17.13
C LEU A 604 -1.36 -27.63 18.29
N LYS A 605 -0.92 -27.30 19.50
CA LYS A 605 -1.11 -28.10 20.73
C LYS A 605 -0.60 -29.53 20.61
N ASN A 606 -1.49 -30.54 20.56
CA ASN A 606 -1.14 -31.97 20.52
C ASN A 606 -1.59 -32.67 19.23
N ASP A 607 -1.66 -31.93 18.13
CA ASP A 607 -1.90 -32.53 16.81
C ASP A 607 -0.73 -33.47 16.44
N PRO A 608 -0.98 -34.69 15.92
CA PRO A 608 0.08 -35.57 15.41
C PRO A 608 1.06 -34.87 14.46
N THR A 609 0.57 -33.95 13.63
CA THR A 609 1.40 -33.15 12.72
C THR A 609 2.33 -32.20 13.48
N ALA A 610 1.90 -31.65 14.62
CA ALA A 610 2.75 -30.81 15.47
C ALA A 610 3.92 -31.60 16.06
N ILE A 611 3.70 -32.86 16.44
CA ILE A 611 4.75 -33.75 16.94
C ILE A 611 5.75 -34.07 15.82
N ASP A 612 5.28 -34.32 14.60
CA ASP A 612 6.16 -34.56 13.44
C ASP A 612 6.99 -33.32 13.07
N LEU A 613 6.37 -32.13 13.09
CA LEU A 613 7.07 -30.85 12.91
C LEU A 613 8.11 -30.61 14.01
N ALA A 614 7.77 -30.86 15.27
CA ALA A 614 8.70 -30.74 16.38
C ALA A 614 9.86 -31.73 16.27
N ARG A 615 9.61 -32.95 15.76
CA ARG A 615 10.67 -33.93 15.48
C ARG A 615 11.59 -33.45 14.35
N ALA A 616 11.03 -32.97 13.24
CA ALA A 616 11.81 -32.43 12.13
C ALA A 616 12.63 -31.21 12.57
N PHE A 617 12.07 -30.33 13.38
CA PHE A 617 12.74 -29.16 13.92
C PHE A 617 13.84 -29.52 14.93
N GLY A 618 13.55 -30.39 15.89
CA GLY A 618 14.52 -30.87 16.90
C GLY A 618 15.75 -31.54 16.27
N GLN A 619 15.56 -32.29 15.16
CA GLN A 619 16.65 -32.92 14.41
C GLN A 619 17.66 -31.94 13.80
N LEU A 620 17.30 -30.66 13.61
CA LEU A 620 18.23 -29.66 13.10
C LEU A 620 19.27 -29.20 14.13
N HIS A 621 19.04 -29.45 15.43
CA HIS A 621 19.94 -29.11 16.53
C HIS A 621 20.48 -27.67 16.46
N SER A 622 19.58 -26.69 16.30
CA SER A 622 19.97 -25.27 16.30
C SER A 622 20.45 -24.84 17.69
N ALA A 623 21.61 -24.19 17.80
CA ALA A 623 22.09 -23.61 19.05
C ALA A 623 21.08 -22.61 19.64
N VAL A 624 20.45 -21.83 18.77
CA VAL A 624 19.43 -20.83 19.13
C VAL A 624 18.18 -21.45 19.75
N LEU A 625 17.82 -22.68 19.36
CA LEU A 625 16.69 -23.39 19.97
C LEU A 625 17.00 -23.72 21.44
N VAL A 626 18.22 -24.19 21.72
CA VAL A 626 18.63 -24.52 23.10
C VAL A 626 18.64 -23.26 23.96
N GLU A 627 19.24 -22.19 23.45
CA GLU A 627 19.29 -20.88 24.14
C GLU A 627 17.89 -20.36 24.47
N LEU A 628 16.95 -20.37 23.52
CA LEU A 628 15.58 -19.88 23.74
C LEU A 628 14.78 -20.77 24.71
N LEU A 629 14.94 -22.10 24.66
CA LEU A 629 14.28 -23.03 25.58
C LEU A 629 14.82 -22.94 27.02
N GLU A 630 16.00 -22.36 27.23
CA GLU A 630 16.59 -22.12 28.55
C GLU A 630 16.34 -20.69 29.05
N ALA A 631 16.35 -19.70 28.16
CA ALA A 631 16.20 -18.29 28.51
C ALA A 631 14.74 -17.87 28.77
N GLU A 632 13.75 -18.58 28.21
CA GLU A 632 12.34 -18.19 28.25
C GLU A 632 11.40 -19.34 28.65
N ASP A 633 10.17 -18.99 29.06
CA ASP A 633 9.16 -19.92 29.59
C ASP A 633 8.46 -20.79 28.52
N TRP A 634 9.18 -21.19 27.46
CA TRP A 634 8.62 -22.03 26.39
C TRP A 634 8.28 -23.44 26.85
N ARG A 635 9.04 -23.97 27.83
CA ARG A 635 8.81 -25.30 28.40
C ARG A 635 7.44 -25.44 29.07
N ASP A 636 6.92 -24.34 29.61
CA ASP A 636 5.61 -24.30 30.27
C ASP A 636 4.46 -24.08 29.27
N ARG A 637 4.74 -23.44 28.13
CA ARG A 637 3.74 -23.11 27.10
C ARG A 637 3.49 -24.25 26.11
N LEU A 638 4.48 -25.11 25.87
CA LEU A 638 4.41 -26.21 24.91
C LEU A 638 3.81 -27.48 25.53
N HIS A 639 3.09 -28.25 24.72
CA HIS A 639 2.55 -29.55 25.17
C HIS A 639 3.70 -30.55 25.40
N PRO A 640 3.66 -31.39 26.46
CA PRO A 640 4.76 -32.31 26.80
C PRO A 640 5.20 -33.24 25.66
N GLU A 641 4.25 -33.74 24.86
CA GLU A 641 4.53 -34.64 23.71
C GLU A 641 5.22 -33.91 22.54
N VAL A 642 5.06 -32.60 22.43
CA VAL A 642 5.74 -31.74 21.44
C VAL A 642 7.11 -31.27 21.96
N LEU A 643 7.24 -31.10 23.29
CA LEU A 643 8.51 -30.72 23.92
C LEU A 643 9.55 -31.85 23.89
N GLN A 644 9.10 -33.11 23.97
CA GLN A 644 10.00 -34.26 24.02
C GLN A 644 10.91 -34.38 22.78
N PRO A 645 10.43 -34.27 21.53
CA PRO A 645 11.30 -34.25 20.34
C PRO A 645 12.25 -33.05 20.25
N LEU A 646 11.92 -31.91 20.87
CA LEU A 646 12.76 -30.71 20.84
C LEU A 646 13.94 -30.77 21.82
N THR A 647 13.82 -31.60 22.85
CA THR A 647 14.82 -31.73 23.94
C THR A 647 15.64 -33.01 23.84
N GLN A 648 15.18 -34.00 23.07
CA GLN A 648 15.93 -35.24 22.81
C GLN A 648 17.11 -34.96 21.87
N ILE A 649 18.29 -34.79 22.46
CA ILE A 649 19.57 -34.90 21.75
C ILE A 649 19.75 -36.36 21.36
N ASN A 650 19.57 -36.70 20.09
CA ASN A 650 19.91 -38.05 19.64
C ASN A 650 21.43 -38.24 19.80
N GLU A 651 21.85 -39.29 20.50
CA GLU A 651 23.25 -39.68 20.75
C GLU A 651 24.01 -40.10 19.47
N GLN A 652 23.52 -39.77 18.28
CA GLN A 652 24.35 -39.85 17.07
C GLN A 652 25.28 -38.66 17.10
N PRO A 653 26.61 -38.84 17.24
CA PRO A 653 27.52 -37.75 17.01
C PRO A 653 27.28 -37.32 15.56
N ALA A 654 26.70 -36.14 15.36
CA ALA A 654 26.78 -35.49 14.08
C ALA A 654 28.27 -35.50 13.78
N ALA A 655 28.68 -36.29 12.77
CA ALA A 655 30.03 -36.34 12.27
C ALA A 655 30.32 -34.95 11.68
N CYS A 656 30.53 -33.97 12.56
CA CYS A 656 30.97 -32.64 12.21
C CYS A 656 32.44 -32.84 11.85
N SER A 657 32.72 -33.05 10.57
CA SER A 657 34.04 -32.74 10.06
C SER A 657 34.30 -31.28 10.44
N VAL A 658 35.28 -31.07 11.32
CA VAL A 658 35.63 -29.76 11.88
C VAL A 658 36.06 -28.78 10.77
N GLU A 659 36.42 -29.32 9.60
CA GLU A 659 36.86 -28.57 8.42
C GLU A 659 36.03 -29.00 7.20
N ALA A 660 35.43 -28.02 6.52
CA ALA A 660 34.73 -28.20 5.26
C ALA A 660 35.63 -27.79 4.08
N ALA A 661 35.44 -28.41 2.91
CA ALA A 661 36.20 -28.03 1.72
C ALA A 661 35.82 -26.60 1.26
N PRO A 662 36.76 -25.79 0.73
CA PRO A 662 36.48 -24.43 0.27
C PRO A 662 35.30 -24.32 -0.70
N ALA A 663 35.12 -25.31 -1.58
CA ALA A 663 34.00 -25.37 -2.52
C ALA A 663 32.63 -25.51 -1.81
N GLU A 664 32.58 -26.24 -0.70
CA GLU A 664 31.35 -26.40 0.11
C GLU A 664 31.03 -25.12 0.88
N ILE A 665 32.07 -24.46 1.42
CA ILE A 665 31.95 -23.15 2.09
C ILE A 665 31.41 -22.10 1.12
N LEU A 666 31.92 -22.06 -0.13
CA LEU A 666 31.46 -21.11 -1.16
C LEU A 666 29.96 -21.20 -1.43
N VAL A 667 29.41 -22.42 -1.54
CA VAL A 667 27.97 -22.62 -1.80
C VAL A 667 27.12 -21.98 -0.71
N HIS A 668 27.52 -22.13 0.56
CA HIS A 668 26.80 -21.54 1.69
C HIS A 668 26.98 -20.02 1.78
N LEU A 669 28.17 -19.49 1.47
CA LEU A 669 28.40 -18.05 1.42
C LEU A 669 27.63 -17.38 0.27
N GLN A 670 27.50 -18.03 -0.88
CA GLN A 670 26.70 -17.53 -2.01
C GLN A 670 25.21 -17.39 -1.64
N ALA A 671 24.69 -18.25 -0.75
CA ALA A 671 23.31 -18.14 -0.27
C ALA A 671 23.07 -16.82 0.50
N LEU A 672 24.09 -16.27 1.17
CA LEU A 672 23.99 -14.99 1.88
C LEU A 672 23.76 -13.80 0.93
N LEU A 673 24.16 -13.92 -0.33
CA LEU A 673 23.95 -12.89 -1.34
C LEU A 673 22.49 -12.76 -1.78
N GLN A 674 21.67 -13.77 -1.49
CA GLN A 674 20.22 -13.75 -1.78
C GLN A 674 19.41 -13.07 -0.67
N ASP A 675 20.05 -12.66 0.43
CA ASP A 675 19.38 -11.96 1.52
C ASP A 675 18.94 -10.54 1.09
N GLN A 676 17.94 -9.95 1.76
CA GLN A 676 17.49 -8.58 1.49
C GLN A 676 18.35 -7.53 2.21
N ASN A 677 19.10 -7.91 3.25
CA ASN A 677 19.92 -6.99 4.02
C ASN A 677 21.22 -6.65 3.27
N PRO A 678 21.46 -5.37 2.92
CA PRO A 678 22.63 -4.97 2.15
C PRO A 678 23.96 -5.18 2.91
N LEU A 679 23.93 -5.24 4.25
CA LEU A 679 25.12 -5.56 5.04
C LEU A 679 25.53 -7.02 4.86
N ILE A 680 24.55 -7.93 4.86
CA ILE A 680 24.78 -9.37 4.65
C ILE A 680 25.29 -9.61 3.24
N GLN A 681 24.69 -8.95 2.24
CA GLN A 681 25.13 -9.04 0.85
C GLN A 681 26.56 -8.52 0.67
N ALA A 682 26.87 -7.33 1.18
CA ALA A 682 28.20 -6.72 1.02
C ALA A 682 29.28 -7.49 1.81
N GLY A 683 28.99 -7.90 3.04
CA GLY A 683 29.88 -8.72 3.85
C GLY A 683 30.10 -10.11 3.26
N GLY A 684 29.03 -10.76 2.78
CA GLY A 684 29.11 -12.04 2.09
C GLY A 684 29.97 -11.96 0.82
N LEU A 685 29.78 -10.93 -0.01
CA LEU A 685 30.57 -10.72 -1.22
C LEU A 685 32.06 -10.50 -0.91
N PHE A 686 32.35 -9.75 0.16
CA PHE A 686 33.71 -9.57 0.66
C PHE A 686 34.33 -10.91 1.10
N VAL A 687 33.64 -11.70 1.93
CA VAL A 687 34.16 -12.99 2.42
C VAL A 687 34.37 -13.98 1.26
N ILE A 688 33.49 -14.00 0.26
CA ILE A 688 33.69 -14.81 -0.96
C ILE A 688 34.96 -14.36 -1.70
N ALA A 689 35.25 -13.06 -1.76
CA ALA A 689 36.47 -12.54 -2.40
C ALA A 689 37.76 -13.00 -1.70
N GLN A 690 37.69 -13.38 -0.42
CA GLN A 690 38.83 -13.93 0.34
C GLN A 690 39.00 -15.44 0.14
N LEU A 691 37.95 -16.13 -0.30
CA LEU A 691 37.97 -17.57 -0.49
C LEU A 691 38.20 -17.96 -1.96
N ASP A 692 37.52 -17.28 -2.88
CA ASP A 692 37.68 -17.41 -4.33
C ASP A 692 37.51 -16.05 -5.02
N PRO A 693 38.63 -15.36 -5.32
CA PRO A 693 38.61 -14.08 -6.00
C PRO A 693 38.01 -14.12 -7.42
N ALA A 694 38.14 -15.24 -8.13
CA ALA A 694 37.63 -15.37 -9.50
C ALA A 694 36.10 -15.46 -9.49
N GLU A 695 35.54 -16.30 -8.61
CA GLU A 695 34.10 -16.44 -8.44
C GLU A 695 33.47 -15.13 -7.92
N SER A 696 34.09 -14.48 -6.93
CA SER A 696 33.60 -13.18 -6.41
C SER A 696 33.54 -12.10 -7.51
N LYS A 697 34.55 -12.04 -8.40
CA LYS A 697 34.55 -11.12 -9.54
C LYS A 697 33.42 -11.43 -10.53
N ALA A 698 33.14 -12.70 -10.82
CA ALA A 698 32.04 -13.10 -11.68
C ALA A 698 30.68 -12.67 -11.10
N ILE A 699 30.48 -12.91 -9.79
CA ILE A 699 29.27 -12.50 -9.07
C ILE A 699 29.11 -10.98 -9.04
N ALA A 700 30.20 -10.25 -8.75
CA ALA A 700 30.19 -8.79 -8.63
C ALA A 700 29.72 -8.07 -9.90
N VAL A 701 29.87 -8.68 -11.09
CA VAL A 701 29.37 -8.10 -12.36
C VAL A 701 27.84 -7.98 -12.35
N ASN A 702 27.11 -8.97 -11.82
CA ASN A 702 25.65 -8.96 -11.78
C ASN A 702 25.13 -7.86 -10.82
N PHE A 703 25.77 -7.73 -9.65
CA PHE A 703 25.38 -6.74 -8.64
C PHE A 703 25.67 -5.29 -9.03
N ARG A 704 26.50 -5.01 -10.05
CA ARG A 704 26.74 -3.64 -10.54
C ARG A 704 25.51 -3.00 -11.18
N HIS A 705 24.59 -3.80 -11.71
CA HIS A 705 23.45 -3.32 -12.51
C HIS A 705 22.10 -3.68 -11.89
N GLU A 706 22.02 -4.77 -11.12
CA GLU A 706 20.75 -5.27 -10.56
C GLU A 706 20.48 -4.80 -9.11
N SER A 707 21.49 -4.42 -8.33
CA SER A 707 21.29 -4.05 -6.93
C SER A 707 20.88 -2.58 -6.75
N ILE A 708 19.90 -2.35 -5.88
CA ILE A 708 19.38 -1.01 -5.53
C ILE A 708 20.22 -0.37 -4.41
N ALA A 709 20.95 -1.14 -3.60
CA ALA A 709 21.61 -0.66 -2.40
C ALA A 709 23.03 -0.10 -2.69
N PRO A 710 23.35 1.16 -2.30
CA PRO A 710 24.63 1.79 -2.60
C PRO A 710 25.86 1.06 -2.05
N LEU A 711 25.77 0.48 -0.84
CA LEU A 711 26.87 -0.24 -0.21
C LEU A 711 27.30 -1.47 -1.04
N VAL A 712 26.33 -2.26 -1.49
CA VAL A 712 26.57 -3.49 -2.27
C VAL A 712 27.16 -3.14 -3.63
N GLN A 713 26.63 -2.10 -4.27
CA GLN A 713 27.14 -1.62 -5.56
C GLN A 713 28.60 -1.15 -5.46
N GLN A 714 28.95 -0.39 -4.42
CA GLN A 714 30.33 0.07 -4.19
C GLN A 714 31.28 -1.10 -3.91
N THR A 715 30.90 -2.04 -3.05
CA THR A 715 31.70 -3.24 -2.76
C THR A 715 31.93 -4.07 -4.03
N ALA A 716 30.89 -4.29 -4.84
CA ALA A 716 30.99 -5.02 -6.10
C ALA A 716 31.85 -4.29 -7.16
N GLN A 717 31.82 -2.96 -7.19
CA GLN A 717 32.70 -2.17 -8.06
C GLN A 717 34.17 -2.36 -7.69
N LEU A 718 34.49 -2.26 -6.38
CA LEU A 718 35.85 -2.39 -5.87
C LEU A 718 36.42 -3.80 -6.06
N ILE A 719 35.63 -4.85 -5.81
CA ILE A 719 36.07 -6.24 -6.03
C ILE A 719 36.49 -6.49 -7.48
N GLY A 720 35.79 -5.91 -8.45
CA GLY A 720 36.16 -6.09 -9.86
C GLY A 720 37.41 -5.33 -10.29
N SER A 721 37.86 -4.32 -9.52
CA SER A 721 39.08 -3.54 -9.83
C SER A 721 40.31 -3.96 -9.04
N LEU A 722 40.15 -4.64 -7.91
CA LEU A 722 41.23 -4.96 -6.98
C LEU A 722 41.88 -6.33 -7.27
N ASP A 723 43.07 -6.52 -6.70
CA ASP A 723 43.86 -7.75 -6.76
C ASP A 723 43.20 -8.92 -6.03
N ALA A 724 43.80 -10.11 -6.11
CA ALA A 724 43.33 -11.30 -5.39
C ALA A 724 43.52 -11.11 -3.87
N HIS A 725 42.47 -11.36 -3.08
CA HIS A 725 42.42 -11.23 -1.61
C HIS A 725 42.59 -9.78 -1.09
N PRO A 726 41.71 -8.84 -1.46
CA PRO A 726 41.82 -7.46 -1.05
C PRO A 726 41.57 -7.28 0.46
N PRO A 727 42.38 -6.51 1.20
CA PRO A 727 42.12 -6.25 2.62
C PRO A 727 40.84 -5.44 2.83
N LEU A 728 40.26 -5.49 4.04
CA LEU A 728 39.05 -4.71 4.37
C LEU A 728 39.24 -3.20 4.16
N THR A 729 40.46 -2.70 4.38
CA THR A 729 40.87 -1.31 4.13
C THR A 729 40.69 -0.85 2.68
N ALA A 730 40.65 -1.78 1.73
CA ALA A 730 40.37 -1.48 0.33
C ALA A 730 38.87 -1.20 0.07
N PHE A 731 38.01 -1.36 1.08
CA PHE A 731 36.57 -1.12 1.02
C PHE A 731 36.13 -0.06 2.04
N PRO A 732 36.41 1.24 1.82
CA PRO A 732 36.26 2.27 2.85
C PRO A 732 34.86 2.37 3.47
N LYS A 733 33.80 2.16 2.68
CA LYS A 733 32.42 2.21 3.21
C LYS A 733 32.07 0.94 4.00
N LEU A 734 32.39 -0.24 3.47
CA LEU A 734 32.17 -1.51 4.16
C LEU A 734 32.96 -1.59 5.47
N GLU A 735 34.22 -1.16 5.45
CA GLU A 735 35.11 -1.10 6.61
C GLU A 735 34.46 -0.30 7.74
N LYS A 736 34.05 0.95 7.47
CA LYS A 736 33.42 1.81 8.48
C LYS A 736 32.13 1.20 9.02
N VAL A 737 31.27 0.66 8.15
CA VAL A 737 29.99 0.07 8.55
C VAL A 737 30.20 -1.15 9.45
N VAL A 738 31.17 -2.01 9.12
CA VAL A 738 31.52 -3.20 9.91
C VAL A 738 32.03 -2.80 11.29
N TYR A 739 32.91 -1.80 11.38
CA TYR A 739 33.43 -1.35 12.67
C TYR A 739 32.37 -0.63 13.50
N LEU A 740 31.51 0.18 12.89
CA LEU A 740 30.36 0.77 13.58
C LEU A 740 29.44 -0.34 14.12
N PHE A 741 29.06 -1.32 13.31
CA PHE A 741 28.20 -2.43 13.73
C PHE A 741 28.78 -3.19 14.94
N ASN A 742 30.08 -3.45 14.94
CA ASN A 742 30.77 -4.19 16.00
C ASN A 742 31.15 -3.34 17.22
N SER A 743 30.83 -2.04 17.22
CA SER A 743 31.14 -1.18 18.36
C SER A 743 30.12 -1.35 19.47
N ASP A 744 30.57 -1.15 20.72
CA ASP A 744 29.68 -1.22 21.89
C ASP A 744 28.53 -0.19 21.82
N PHE A 745 28.80 0.96 21.18
CA PHE A 745 27.88 2.09 21.09
C PHE A 745 26.82 1.94 19.99
N PHE A 746 27.21 1.45 18.82
CA PHE A 746 26.34 1.34 17.64
C PHE A 746 25.86 -0.09 17.37
N HIS A 747 26.08 -1.02 18.31
CA HIS A 747 25.64 -2.41 18.23
C HIS A 747 24.12 -2.50 17.96
N ARG A 748 23.71 -3.39 17.05
CA ARG A 748 22.31 -3.59 16.64
C ARG A 748 21.60 -2.33 16.11
N LEU A 749 22.34 -1.35 15.61
CA LEU A 749 21.74 -0.32 14.76
C LEU A 749 21.42 -0.89 13.39
N HIS A 750 20.41 -0.31 12.78
CA HIS A 750 19.96 -0.80 11.49
C HIS A 750 20.91 -0.39 10.36
N SER A 751 20.84 -1.14 9.25
CA SER A 751 21.79 -1.03 8.14
C SER A 751 21.81 0.35 7.50
N GLU A 752 20.65 0.98 7.33
CA GLU A 752 20.55 2.34 6.78
C GLU A 752 21.22 3.39 7.67
N THR A 753 20.99 3.33 8.99
CA THR A 753 21.58 4.26 9.94
C THR A 753 23.10 4.10 9.99
N LEU A 754 23.61 2.85 10.02
CA LEU A 754 25.04 2.57 9.95
C LEU A 754 25.66 3.04 8.64
N MET A 755 24.96 2.87 7.51
CA MET A 755 25.41 3.40 6.22
C MET A 755 25.46 4.93 6.21
N ALA A 756 24.46 5.62 6.79
CA ALA A 756 24.44 7.08 6.89
C ALA A 756 25.58 7.61 7.77
N LEU A 757 25.83 6.98 8.92
CA LEU A 757 26.98 7.26 9.79
C LEU A 757 28.31 7.07 9.04
N SER A 758 28.44 5.97 8.29
CA SER A 758 29.66 5.66 7.54
C SER A 758 30.00 6.68 6.44
N ASP A 759 29.00 7.36 5.89
CA ASP A 759 29.18 8.33 4.81
C ASP A 759 29.92 9.59 5.28
N ARG A 760 29.79 9.95 6.57
CA ARG A 760 30.47 11.12 7.15
C ARG A 760 31.61 10.77 8.12
N ALA A 761 31.74 9.51 8.54
CA ALA A 761 32.86 9.05 9.35
C ALA A 761 34.19 9.03 8.56
N THR A 762 35.32 9.20 9.22
CA THR A 762 36.67 9.12 8.64
C THR A 762 37.56 8.18 9.46
N ILE A 763 38.58 7.55 8.86
CA ILE A 763 39.54 6.72 9.59
C ILE A 763 40.90 7.43 9.60
N ARG A 764 41.50 7.55 10.79
CA ARG A 764 42.82 8.15 11.03
C ARG A 764 43.76 7.10 11.61
N SER A 765 45.04 7.20 11.27
CA SER A 765 46.09 6.30 11.75
C SER A 765 47.11 7.07 12.59
N TYR A 766 47.55 6.46 13.68
CA TYR A 766 48.49 7.00 14.65
C TYR A 766 49.61 5.98 14.91
N LYS A 767 50.82 6.46 15.15
CA LYS A 767 51.97 5.65 15.57
C LYS A 767 52.05 5.57 17.09
N ALA A 768 52.79 4.59 17.60
CA ALA A 768 53.05 4.44 19.03
C ALA A 768 53.58 5.75 19.64
N GLY A 769 52.94 6.20 20.71
CA GLY A 769 53.26 7.44 21.42
C GLY A 769 52.65 8.72 20.81
N GLU A 770 51.96 8.65 19.67
CA GLU A 770 51.22 9.80 19.15
C GLU A 770 49.95 10.04 19.96
N MET A 771 49.68 11.32 20.25
CA MET A 771 48.49 11.74 20.98
C MET A 771 47.27 11.72 20.04
N ILE A 772 46.19 11.11 20.51
CA ILE A 772 44.90 11.03 19.81
C ILE A 772 44.01 12.20 20.25
N THR A 773 43.92 12.42 21.56
CA THR A 773 43.24 13.57 22.18
C THR A 773 44.06 14.07 23.38
N GLU A 774 44.13 15.39 23.54
CA GLU A 774 44.78 16.03 24.69
C GLU A 774 43.72 16.53 25.71
N ALA A 775 44.07 16.52 26.99
CA ALA A 775 43.17 17.05 28.01
C ALA A 775 42.99 18.56 27.82
N GLY A 776 41.75 19.02 27.74
CA GLY A 776 41.37 20.39 27.39
C GLY A 776 40.97 20.58 25.91
N ASP A 777 41.14 19.57 25.05
CA ASP A 777 40.65 19.64 23.67
C ASP A 777 39.12 19.70 23.63
N THR A 778 38.56 20.53 22.75
CA THR A 778 37.10 20.50 22.50
C THR A 778 36.73 19.22 21.76
N CYS A 779 35.91 18.36 22.38
CA CYS A 779 35.42 17.13 21.74
C CYS A 779 34.45 17.47 20.60
N ARG A 780 34.94 17.42 19.35
CA ARG A 780 34.15 17.69 18.13
C ARG A 780 33.85 16.44 17.31
N GLU A 781 34.36 15.29 17.73
CA GLU A 781 34.20 14.03 17.03
C GLU A 781 34.08 12.90 18.05
N LEU A 782 33.14 11.98 17.82
CA LEU A 782 33.11 10.70 18.51
C LEU A 782 34.16 9.79 17.88
N LEU A 783 35.05 9.25 18.70
CA LEU A 783 36.15 8.41 18.24
C LEU A 783 35.88 6.95 18.60
N LEU A 784 36.23 6.03 17.71
CA LEU A 784 36.08 4.59 17.87
C LEU A 784 37.42 3.93 17.54
N LEU A 785 37.97 3.16 18.48
CA LEU A 785 39.18 2.38 18.24
C LEU A 785 38.86 1.19 17.34
N VAL A 786 39.42 1.14 16.13
CA VAL A 786 39.14 0.06 15.16
C VAL A 786 40.27 -0.95 15.06
N GLU A 787 41.52 -0.54 15.29
CA GLU A 787 42.71 -1.40 15.20
C GLU A 787 43.82 -0.86 16.11
N GLY A 788 44.62 -1.75 16.70
CA GLY A 788 45.68 -1.40 17.65
C GLY A 788 45.19 -1.19 19.08
N ASP A 789 46.06 -0.63 19.92
CA ASP A 789 45.80 -0.36 21.34
C ASP A 789 45.95 1.13 21.65
N ALA A 790 45.19 1.63 22.62
CA ALA A 790 45.28 3.00 23.12
C ALA A 790 45.17 3.02 24.66
N LYS A 791 45.87 3.98 25.28
CA LYS A 791 45.85 4.20 26.74
C LYS A 791 45.16 5.50 27.07
N ILE A 792 44.21 5.44 28.00
CA ILE A 792 43.58 6.62 28.60
C ILE A 792 44.31 6.98 29.88
N TYR A 793 44.76 8.23 29.98
CA TYR A 793 45.35 8.79 31.19
C TYR A 793 44.35 9.72 31.87
N PHE A 794 43.78 9.28 32.99
CA PHE A 794 42.88 10.10 33.81
C PHE A 794 43.70 11.03 34.72
N HIS A 795 43.38 12.32 34.70
CA HIS A 795 43.94 13.29 35.64
C HIS A 795 43.04 13.39 36.88
N LEU A 796 43.48 12.81 38.01
CA LEU A 796 42.84 12.93 39.32
C LEU A 796 43.57 14.00 40.16
N ASP A 797 42.82 14.79 40.94
CA ASP A 797 43.33 15.90 41.77
C ASP A 797 44.43 15.49 42.78
N ASN A 798 44.60 14.19 43.07
CA ASN A 798 45.50 13.65 44.08
C ASN A 798 46.79 12.99 43.54
N GLN A 799 47.26 13.34 42.35
CA GLN A 799 48.51 12.85 41.71
C GLN A 799 48.58 11.35 41.37
N GLU A 800 47.56 10.54 41.67
CA GLU A 800 47.46 9.17 41.14
C GLU A 800 46.95 9.18 39.70
N LYS A 801 47.81 8.78 38.75
CA LYS A 801 47.42 8.57 37.35
C LYS A 801 46.77 7.20 37.21
N ARG A 802 45.44 7.16 37.11
CA ARG A 802 44.74 5.94 36.65
C ARG A 802 44.96 5.79 35.15
N VAL A 803 45.43 4.62 34.73
CA VAL A 803 45.61 4.27 33.31
C VAL A 803 44.64 3.15 32.98
N GLU A 804 43.87 3.34 31.92
CA GLU A 804 42.95 2.33 31.41
C GLU A 804 43.32 1.98 29.97
N ASN A 805 43.30 0.68 29.65
CA ASN A 805 43.63 0.18 28.32
C ASN A 805 42.33 0.02 27.52
N LEU A 806 42.30 0.65 26.36
CA LEU A 806 41.20 0.52 25.41
C LEU A 806 41.42 -0.65 24.47
N ARG A 807 40.33 -1.28 24.06
CA ARG A 807 40.33 -2.38 23.09
C ARG A 807 39.59 -1.98 21.81
N PRO A 808 39.94 -2.57 20.66
CA PRO A 808 39.17 -2.41 19.43
C PRO A 808 37.68 -2.68 19.66
N GLY A 809 36.82 -1.82 19.09
CA GLY A 809 35.36 -1.83 19.29
C GLY A 809 34.87 -0.85 20.37
N GLN A 810 35.76 -0.32 21.21
CA GLN A 810 35.40 0.67 22.23
C GLN A 810 35.45 2.09 21.67
N THR A 811 34.44 2.87 22.05
CA THR A 811 34.31 4.28 21.72
C THR A 811 35.03 5.13 22.79
N LEU A 812 35.55 6.29 22.38
CA LEU A 812 36.35 7.21 23.19
C LEU A 812 35.59 8.52 23.39
N ASP A 813 35.70 9.07 24.60
CA ASP A 813 35.17 10.40 24.99
C ASP A 813 33.67 10.59 24.64
N GLU A 814 32.86 9.52 24.74
CA GLU A 814 31.41 9.51 24.48
C GLU A 814 30.66 10.61 25.25
N LEU A 815 30.97 10.72 26.54
CA LEU A 815 30.34 11.65 27.48
C LEU A 815 30.67 13.11 27.13
N GLU A 816 31.93 13.38 26.79
CA GLU A 816 32.38 14.71 26.45
C GLU A 816 31.81 15.19 25.12
N VAL A 817 31.63 14.26 24.16
CA VAL A 817 30.90 14.49 22.91
C VAL A 817 29.43 14.82 23.18
N LEU A 818 28.75 14.03 24.01
CA LEU A 818 27.33 14.24 24.33
C LEU A 818 27.07 15.52 25.12
N ALA A 819 28.03 15.95 25.96
CA ALA A 819 27.93 17.15 26.77
C ALA A 819 28.47 18.42 26.08
N HIS A 820 28.99 18.29 24.85
CA HIS A 820 29.72 19.34 24.13
C HIS A 820 30.82 19.99 25.01
N SER A 821 31.55 19.17 25.76
CA SER A 821 32.53 19.60 26.75
C SER A 821 33.98 19.31 26.31
N GLU A 822 34.94 19.83 27.06
CA GLU A 822 36.37 19.58 26.82
C GLU A 822 36.78 18.19 27.34
N SER A 823 37.65 17.50 26.59
CA SER A 823 38.19 16.19 26.98
C SER A 823 38.92 16.31 28.31
N ARG A 824 38.57 15.47 29.28
CA ARG A 824 39.24 15.45 30.61
C ARG A 824 40.45 14.55 30.64
N ASN A 825 40.61 13.70 29.63
CA ASN A 825 41.59 12.62 29.61
C ASN A 825 42.53 12.81 28.43
N THR A 826 43.77 12.33 28.58
CA THR A 826 44.70 12.25 27.45
C THR A 826 44.69 10.84 26.90
N ILE A 827 44.48 10.68 25.59
CA ILE A 827 44.48 9.37 24.93
C ILE A 827 45.70 9.28 24.04
N VAL A 828 46.50 8.23 24.22
CA VAL A 828 47.75 8.01 23.47
C VAL A 828 47.72 6.64 22.81
N ALA A 829 48.15 6.57 21.56
CA ALA A 829 48.34 5.33 20.83
C ALA A 829 49.47 4.49 21.46
N ASP A 830 49.21 3.21 21.75
CA ASP A 830 50.18 2.31 22.41
C ASP A 830 50.75 1.22 21.48
N SER A 831 50.30 1.19 20.23
CA SER A 831 50.71 0.18 19.24
C SER A 831 51.42 0.81 18.04
N GLU A 832 52.19 0.01 17.27
CA GLU A 832 52.91 0.52 16.07
C GLU A 832 51.98 1.17 15.04
N SER A 833 50.72 0.70 14.96
CA SER A 833 49.68 1.25 14.11
C SER A 833 48.33 1.19 14.82
N THR A 834 47.94 2.31 15.42
CA THR A 834 46.61 2.50 16.02
C THR A 834 45.70 3.22 15.03
N ARG A 835 44.53 2.67 14.72
CA ARG A 835 43.55 3.29 13.80
C ARG A 835 42.26 3.64 14.54
N ILE A 836 41.80 4.86 14.32
CA ILE A 836 40.60 5.41 14.94
C ILE A 836 39.61 5.81 13.84
N LEU A 837 38.35 5.38 14.00
CA LEU A 837 37.22 5.91 13.25
C LEU A 837 36.69 7.15 13.96
N ALA A 838 36.74 8.30 13.31
CA ALA A 838 36.27 9.59 13.80
C ALA A 838 34.95 9.96 13.12
N LEU A 839 33.90 10.14 13.92
CA LEU A 839 32.57 10.54 13.51
C LEU A 839 32.31 11.99 13.97
N PRO A 840 32.06 12.95 13.06
CA PRO A 840 31.82 14.34 13.45
C PRO A 840 30.60 14.51 14.36
N VAL A 841 30.71 15.34 15.40
CA VAL A 841 29.62 15.64 16.34
C VAL A 841 28.40 16.19 15.63
N ASP A 842 28.56 17.08 14.64
CA ASP A 842 27.41 17.58 13.87
C ASP A 842 26.62 16.45 13.18
N THR A 843 27.29 15.38 12.75
CA THR A 843 26.61 14.22 12.15
C THR A 843 25.86 13.42 13.21
N PHE A 844 26.46 13.30 14.38
CA PHE A 844 25.89 12.62 15.52
C PHE A 844 24.67 13.39 16.05
N ASP A 845 24.76 14.71 16.19
CA ASP A 845 23.68 15.62 16.58
C ASP A 845 22.56 15.66 15.54
N ASP A 846 22.89 15.75 14.24
CA ASP A 846 21.92 15.62 13.14
C ASP A 846 21.11 14.33 13.27
N LEU A 847 21.76 13.22 13.66
CA LEU A 847 21.13 11.93 13.88
C LEU A 847 20.34 11.86 15.18
N LEU A 848 20.81 12.47 16.27
CA LEU A 848 20.04 12.60 17.51
C LEU A 848 18.74 13.39 17.29
N ASP A 849 18.80 14.45 16.50
CA ASP A 849 17.65 15.30 16.17
C ASP A 849 16.69 14.63 15.18
N ALA A 850 17.22 13.91 14.19
CA ALA A 850 16.43 13.24 13.17
C ALA A 850 15.84 11.91 13.65
N ASP A 851 16.57 11.17 14.48
CA ASP A 851 16.24 9.82 14.92
C ASP A 851 16.09 9.76 16.45
N ARG A 852 14.82 9.83 16.89
CA ARG A 852 14.46 9.74 18.30
C ARG A 852 14.87 8.41 18.95
N ASP A 853 15.04 7.33 18.17
CA ASP A 853 15.51 6.05 18.69
C ASP A 853 16.97 6.07 19.00
N PHE A 854 17.74 6.63 18.07
CA PHE A 854 19.15 6.85 18.29
C PHE A 854 19.35 7.65 19.58
N ALA A 855 18.64 8.75 19.75
CA ALA A 855 18.66 9.54 20.99
C ALA A 855 18.25 8.75 22.23
N ARG A 856 17.21 7.92 22.16
CA ARG A 856 16.78 7.10 23.29
C ARG A 856 17.79 6.00 23.65
N ARG A 857 18.39 5.33 22.66
CA ARG A 857 19.41 4.30 22.88
C ARG A 857 20.65 4.89 23.53
N VAL A 858 21.07 6.07 23.08
CA VAL A 858 22.13 6.85 23.72
C VAL A 858 21.79 7.07 25.19
N LEU A 859 20.58 7.55 25.52
CA LEU A 859 20.15 7.71 26.93
C LEU A 859 20.12 6.40 27.74
N GLU A 860 19.67 5.29 27.16
CA GLU A 860 19.64 3.98 27.84
C GLU A 860 21.05 3.45 28.13
N MET A 861 21.96 3.64 27.18
CA MET A 861 23.37 3.29 27.32
C MET A 861 24.04 4.13 28.41
N GLU A 862 23.84 5.45 28.41
CA GLU A 862 24.33 6.34 29.46
C GLU A 862 23.77 5.93 30.83
N SER A 863 22.48 5.60 30.89
CA SER A 863 21.89 5.09 32.13
C SER A 863 22.54 3.79 32.60
N ARG A 864 22.92 2.88 31.69
CA ARG A 864 23.62 1.64 32.05
C ARG A 864 25.05 1.92 32.51
N GLN A 865 25.77 2.83 31.84
CA GLN A 865 27.11 3.25 32.27
C GLN A 865 27.07 3.90 33.65
N LEU A 866 26.13 4.82 33.89
CA LEU A 866 25.91 5.43 35.20
C LEU A 866 25.61 4.38 36.28
N GLN A 867 24.77 3.38 35.97
CA GLN A 867 24.49 2.27 36.89
C GLN A 867 25.74 1.43 37.18
N ARG A 868 26.57 1.13 36.17
CA ARG A 868 27.85 0.42 36.36
C ARG A 868 28.81 1.25 37.22
N PHE A 869 28.93 2.55 36.96
CA PHE A 869 29.76 3.46 37.74
C PHE A 869 29.29 3.55 39.20
N ILE A 870 27.99 3.74 39.44
CA ILE A 870 27.43 3.77 40.81
C ILE A 870 27.66 2.44 41.53
N ARG A 871 27.49 1.30 40.85
CA ARG A 871 27.82 -0.02 41.44
C ARG A 871 29.29 -0.17 41.77
N SER A 872 30.19 0.41 40.96
CA SER A 872 31.63 0.39 41.25
C SER A 872 32.05 1.27 42.43
N LEU A 873 31.21 2.23 42.82
CA LEU A 873 31.40 3.10 43.99
C LEU A 873 30.80 2.53 45.28
N GLN A 874 29.99 1.47 45.21
CA GLN A 874 29.47 0.79 46.40
C GLN A 874 30.53 -0.16 46.98
N PRO A 875 30.96 0.03 48.24
CA PRO A 875 31.85 -0.93 48.89
C PRO A 875 31.09 -2.24 49.13
N VAL A 876 31.73 -3.36 48.81
CA VAL A 876 31.23 -4.74 49.01
C VAL A 876 30.95 -5.01 50.48
#